data_AF-A0AA41MW96-F1
#
_entry.id   AF-A0AA41MW96-F1
#
_cell.length_a   1.000
_cell.length_b   1.000
_cell.length_c   1.000
_cell.angle_alpha   90.00
_cell.angle_beta   90.00
_cell.angle_gamma   90.00
#
_symmetry.space_group_name_H-M   'P 1'
#
loop_
_entity.id
_entity.type
_entity.pdbx_description
1 polymer ?
#
loop_
_entity_poly.entity_id
_entity_poly.type
_entity_poly.pdbx_seq_one_letter_code
_entity_poly.pdbx_strand_id
1 'polypeptide(L)'
;MVGQPQEKKGSSDSKEGLKADPRSFQPQTRRLLSEDGKVFLNLWFIPHPSEVLVMFKTLPEKEAFRALTLTLQLMAPFHDIVAYLFSFAKLGNCPACFEFPLSPNPLRSDWGGTEGIGSELQELQKMLDSLKSPQDPTQVAQALELRRDVMFLKFDAAVRHLIRRTFLAAGNVSAYQAVTDGMYHGLPPLSNSLRKSIFASQLGLPQPLDPRSLQASVLFPWRAFLEDGGPFPVISSRPDTLEYNMQLCLCGLSDCDRKVAHGELVGMQLLMEDVLSSCHITMEGPLGWQATLDKNTQPDWSKEPGIRSQFQSSPKVSKLLEGQCDVVMSFVLLRSFLMLWKQLEVLKDHWGQLKLGNQDISSISFHKQYSELYKADILYPSMKAIARQMGKEDEFERLIINSQSILPPKGASEIEIKTQQLQKLLENLEIHMIQEVLRKVNKEMLLVLSEKSKKESTLPTDLWKHQVMKENFSVVRPQIVEKFIQKLMENYQDSGPEITFRKDHLEACLLSLGCDVMARERISFETYSMCYEHILQHARQRLHQKEQELDELQRSQVPPEDHAGQEKLHENWLNLIQKVCELISEVRTEGITNMKELKKKWGSARPDEGIKENPAKEQILALEQDNRSLAALVRKVRSLSLWRQAVQQTHFRGQLSRAEKESIQSKKECLRIKLMAEQEAGLLRQQLLALRQALARAQADNARMWKQQDDQAQLLKELEHRVTQETLTRQQLDVIKTTSMEKLLEDVGQKEQQLQLLTKEAERASKLGQLQRRKMERDLRQQPSPPLPLLGTQGKWSYLHYPGITARMNGEGLTAPRLSA
;
A
#
# COMPACT_ATOMS: atom_id res chain seq x y z
N MET A 1 19.22 14.82 -21.89
CA MET A 1 18.17 14.29 -21.00
C MET A 1 18.64 12.99 -20.33
N VAL A 2 18.90 11.90 -21.07
CA VAL A 2 19.46 10.67 -20.47
C VAL A 2 20.96 10.84 -20.19
N GLY A 3 21.40 10.52 -18.97
CA GLY A 3 22.81 10.56 -18.56
C GLY A 3 23.63 9.36 -19.06
N GLN A 4 24.95 9.54 -19.15
CA GLN A 4 25.90 8.48 -19.53
C GLN A 4 26.50 7.78 -18.30
N PRO A 5 26.98 6.52 -18.42
CA PRO A 5 27.69 5.87 -17.33
C PRO A 5 28.97 6.66 -16.96
N GLN A 6 29.12 6.96 -15.67
CA GLN A 6 30.27 7.71 -15.12
C GLN A 6 30.45 9.14 -15.69
N GLU A 7 29.36 9.83 -16.05
CA GLU A 7 29.43 11.21 -16.54
C GLU A 7 29.99 12.16 -15.46
N LYS A 8 31.04 12.92 -15.79
CA LYS A 8 31.64 13.91 -14.88
C LYS A 8 30.76 15.15 -14.81
N LYS A 9 30.19 15.41 -13.63
CA LYS A 9 29.28 16.54 -13.35
C LYS A 9 30.07 17.68 -12.69
N GLY A 10 29.85 18.91 -13.14
CA GLY A 10 30.63 20.10 -12.75
C GLY A 10 29.90 21.01 -11.76
N SER A 11 30.50 22.17 -11.44
CA SER A 11 29.84 23.23 -10.64
C SER A 11 28.58 23.77 -11.32
N SER A 12 28.53 23.75 -12.66
CA SER A 12 27.33 24.03 -13.47
C SER A 12 26.17 23.07 -13.20
N ASP A 13 26.42 21.88 -12.65
CA ASP A 13 25.41 20.89 -12.27
C ASP A 13 25.06 20.96 -10.77
N SER A 14 25.24 22.14 -10.17
CA SER A 14 24.92 22.46 -8.77
C SER A 14 23.87 23.59 -8.70
N LYS A 15 23.58 24.10 -7.48
CA LYS A 15 22.68 25.26 -7.28
C LYS A 15 23.14 26.51 -8.04
N GLU A 16 24.42 26.60 -8.38
CA GLU A 16 25.01 27.74 -9.10
C GLU A 16 24.55 27.81 -10.56
N GLY A 17 24.26 26.66 -11.19
CA GLY A 17 23.73 26.57 -12.57
C GLY A 17 22.24 26.92 -12.72
N LEU A 18 21.54 27.19 -11.62
CA LEU A 18 20.14 27.65 -11.64
C LEU A 18 19.99 29.16 -11.91
N LYS A 19 21.10 29.92 -11.90
CA LYS A 19 21.07 31.35 -12.19
C LYS A 19 20.91 31.57 -13.70
N ALA A 20 19.65 31.65 -14.14
CA ALA A 20 19.32 32.05 -15.50
C ALA A 20 19.84 33.46 -15.81
N ASP A 21 20.86 33.55 -16.66
CA ASP A 21 21.25 34.80 -17.32
C ASP A 21 20.39 34.95 -18.60
N PRO A 22 19.51 35.96 -18.69
CA PRO A 22 18.64 36.15 -19.84
C PRO A 22 19.37 36.49 -21.14
N ARG A 23 20.71 36.62 -21.12
CA ARG A 23 21.56 36.89 -22.29
C ARG A 23 22.34 35.67 -22.79
N SER A 24 22.27 34.52 -22.13
CA SER A 24 22.98 33.30 -22.54
C SER A 24 22.11 32.04 -22.44
N PHE A 25 22.12 31.22 -23.51
CA PHE A 25 21.55 29.88 -23.47
C PHE A 25 22.45 28.96 -22.63
N GLN A 26 22.14 28.83 -21.34
CA GLN A 26 22.85 27.90 -20.47
C GLN A 26 22.30 26.47 -20.63
N PRO A 27 23.17 25.43 -20.67
CA PRO A 27 22.71 24.05 -20.64
C PRO A 27 21.94 23.74 -19.36
N GLN A 28 20.85 22.98 -19.46
CA GLN A 28 20.15 22.48 -18.27
C GLN A 28 21.08 21.62 -17.40
N THR A 29 20.91 21.70 -16.08
CA THR A 29 21.62 20.92 -15.07
C THR A 29 21.46 19.42 -15.31
N ARG A 30 22.57 18.66 -15.24
CA ARG A 30 22.61 17.19 -15.48
C ARG A 30 22.38 16.37 -14.22
N ARG A 31 21.46 16.83 -13.37
CA ARG A 31 21.08 16.21 -12.10
C ARG A 31 19.61 16.51 -11.80
N LEU A 32 18.91 15.54 -11.22
CA LEU A 32 17.55 15.72 -10.69
C LEU A 32 17.56 16.52 -9.38
N LEU A 33 18.45 16.15 -8.46
CA LEU A 33 18.65 16.78 -7.15
C LEU A 33 20.11 17.21 -6.96
N SER A 34 20.33 18.17 -6.07
CA SER A 34 21.66 18.55 -5.57
C SER A 34 22.36 17.41 -4.83
N GLU A 35 23.69 17.49 -4.64
CA GLU A 35 24.48 16.41 -4.02
C GLU A 35 24.08 16.11 -2.56
N ASP A 36 23.53 17.09 -1.84
CA ASP A 36 22.97 16.94 -0.49
C ASP A 36 21.52 16.40 -0.49
N GLY A 37 20.91 16.23 -1.67
CA GLY A 37 19.52 15.78 -1.85
C GLY A 37 18.46 16.77 -1.37
N LYS A 38 18.81 18.04 -1.13
CA LYS A 38 17.92 19.04 -0.50
C LYS A 38 17.26 20.02 -1.47
N VAL A 39 17.77 20.15 -2.70
CA VAL A 39 17.25 21.08 -3.71
C VAL A 39 16.99 20.35 -5.01
N PHE A 40 15.82 20.62 -5.58
CA PHE A 40 15.41 20.16 -6.90
C PHE A 40 16.11 20.97 -8.01
N LEU A 41 16.64 20.30 -9.04
CA LEU A 41 17.44 20.94 -10.08
C LEU A 41 16.82 20.84 -11.48
N ASN A 42 16.41 19.63 -11.92
CA ASN A 42 15.86 19.42 -13.27
C ASN A 42 15.04 18.12 -13.36
N LEU A 43 13.75 18.21 -13.66
CA LEU A 43 12.88 17.03 -13.85
C LEU A 43 13.31 16.17 -15.06
N TRP A 44 13.85 16.82 -16.08
CA TRP A 44 14.06 16.25 -17.41
C TRP A 44 15.37 15.45 -17.53
N PHE A 45 16.19 15.41 -16.46
CA PHE A 45 17.40 14.61 -16.43
C PHE A 45 17.12 13.21 -15.89
N ILE A 46 17.27 12.20 -16.76
CA ILE A 46 17.12 10.79 -16.40
C ILE A 46 18.52 10.22 -16.11
N PRO A 47 18.87 9.87 -14.86
CA PRO A 47 20.17 9.31 -14.53
C PRO A 47 20.37 7.93 -15.16
N HIS A 48 21.61 7.61 -15.53
CA HIS A 48 21.95 6.25 -15.97
C HIS A 48 21.72 5.25 -14.83
N PRO A 49 21.23 4.01 -15.04
CA PRO A 49 20.98 3.05 -13.96
C PRO A 49 22.19 2.82 -13.03
N SER A 50 23.40 2.83 -13.57
CA SER A 50 24.64 2.74 -12.78
C SER A 50 24.91 3.97 -11.89
N GLU A 51 24.41 5.15 -12.25
CA GLU A 51 24.47 6.33 -11.37
C GLU A 51 23.49 6.20 -10.19
N VAL A 52 22.33 5.55 -10.39
CA VAL A 52 21.34 5.30 -9.33
C VAL A 52 21.91 4.41 -8.21
N LEU A 53 22.86 3.53 -8.54
CA LEU A 53 23.56 2.69 -7.55
C LEU A 53 24.61 3.45 -6.72
N VAL A 54 24.99 4.66 -7.12
CA VAL A 54 26.05 5.45 -6.45
C VAL A 54 25.64 6.88 -6.06
N MET A 55 24.44 7.33 -6.45
CA MET A 55 23.90 8.62 -6.00
C MET A 55 23.81 8.66 -4.48
N PHE A 56 24.14 9.82 -3.90
CA PHE A 56 24.15 10.05 -2.45
C PHE A 56 25.06 9.14 -1.62
N LYS A 57 25.92 8.31 -2.23
CA LYS A 57 26.86 7.40 -1.53
C LYS A 57 27.83 8.12 -0.56
N THR A 58 28.05 9.41 -0.76
CA THR A 58 28.87 10.28 0.10
C THR A 58 28.12 10.84 1.31
N LEU A 59 26.79 10.72 1.37
CA LEU A 59 25.97 11.22 2.46
C LEU A 59 25.85 10.19 3.61
N PRO A 60 25.57 10.64 4.85
CA PRO A 60 25.17 9.75 5.94
C PRO A 60 23.93 8.94 5.60
N GLU A 61 23.83 7.70 6.08
CA GLU A 61 22.76 6.73 5.74
C GLU A 61 21.34 7.31 5.81
N LYS A 62 21.00 8.07 6.87
CA LYS A 62 19.69 8.71 7.02
C LYS A 62 19.42 9.80 5.98
N GLU A 63 20.44 10.54 5.57
CA GLU A 63 20.30 11.60 4.56
C GLU A 63 20.27 11.02 3.15
N ALA A 64 21.08 9.99 2.87
CA ALA A 64 21.02 9.21 1.64
C ALA A 64 19.64 8.55 1.46
N PHE A 65 19.09 7.92 2.51
CA PHE A 65 17.75 7.34 2.49
C PHE A 65 16.66 8.38 2.20
N ARG A 66 16.73 9.57 2.83
CA ARG A 66 15.83 10.69 2.56
C ARG A 66 15.93 11.16 1.10
N ALA A 67 17.14 11.34 0.58
CA ALA A 67 17.39 11.80 -0.79
C ALA A 67 16.92 10.78 -1.85
N LEU A 68 17.13 9.48 -1.60
CA LEU A 68 16.60 8.39 -2.42
C LEU A 68 15.07 8.33 -2.37
N THR A 69 14.47 8.52 -1.19
CA THR A 69 12.99 8.57 -1.04
C THR A 69 12.40 9.72 -1.83
N LEU A 70 12.96 10.93 -1.71
CA LEU A 70 12.56 12.11 -2.50
C LEU A 70 12.76 11.88 -4.01
N THR A 71 13.85 11.23 -4.41
CA THR A 71 14.10 10.85 -5.81
C THR A 71 12.99 9.95 -6.36
N LEU A 72 12.55 8.94 -5.59
CA LEU A 72 11.44 8.06 -5.96
C LEU A 72 10.09 8.81 -5.98
N GLN A 73 9.84 9.68 -4.99
CA GLN A 73 8.62 10.51 -4.92
C GLN A 73 8.51 11.52 -6.07
N LEU A 74 9.63 11.95 -6.67
CA LEU A 74 9.63 12.76 -7.89
C LEU A 74 9.45 11.91 -9.15
N MET A 75 10.20 10.81 -9.27
CA MET A 75 10.26 10.01 -10.50
C MET A 75 9.04 9.13 -10.72
N ALA A 76 8.40 8.59 -9.66
CA ALA A 76 7.21 7.76 -9.79
C ALA A 76 6.00 8.50 -10.42
N PRO A 77 5.53 9.65 -9.87
CA PRO A 77 4.42 10.38 -10.50
C PRO A 77 4.80 10.99 -11.85
N PHE A 78 6.07 11.39 -12.05
CA PHE A 78 6.53 11.86 -13.36
C PHE A 78 6.48 10.76 -14.43
N HIS A 79 6.94 9.54 -14.10
CA HIS A 79 6.81 8.37 -14.95
C HIS A 79 5.34 8.11 -15.30
N ASP A 80 4.46 8.06 -14.30
CA ASP A 80 3.02 7.84 -14.50
C ASP A 80 2.36 8.91 -15.40
N ILE A 81 2.72 10.19 -15.23
CA ILE A 81 2.23 11.30 -16.08
C ILE A 81 2.71 11.10 -17.53
N VAL A 82 4.00 10.85 -17.74
CA VAL A 82 4.57 10.69 -19.09
C VAL A 82 3.98 9.44 -19.78
N ALA A 83 3.90 8.31 -19.06
CA ALA A 83 3.27 7.09 -19.53
C ALA A 83 1.79 7.32 -19.88
N TYR A 84 1.05 8.09 -19.07
CA TYR A 84 -0.34 8.46 -19.33
C TYR A 84 -0.48 9.27 -20.62
N LEU A 85 0.35 10.29 -20.82
CA LEU A 85 0.32 11.13 -22.04
C LEU A 85 0.58 10.30 -23.31
N PHE A 86 1.59 9.42 -23.29
CA PHE A 86 1.83 8.50 -24.41
C PHE A 86 0.69 7.50 -24.61
N SER A 87 0.16 6.92 -23.53
CA SER A 87 -0.96 5.97 -23.58
C SER A 87 -2.23 6.61 -24.13
N PHE A 88 -2.55 7.82 -23.70
CA PHE A 88 -3.70 8.60 -24.15
C PHE A 88 -3.59 8.97 -25.63
N ALA A 89 -2.44 9.50 -26.07
CA ALA A 89 -2.21 9.80 -27.48
C ALA A 89 -2.33 8.55 -28.38
N LYS A 90 -1.93 7.37 -27.86
CA LYS A 90 -2.10 6.09 -28.56
C LYS A 90 -3.54 5.59 -28.62
N LEU A 91 -4.48 6.04 -27.79
CA LEU A 91 -5.90 5.66 -27.92
C LEU A 91 -6.51 6.12 -29.26
N GLY A 92 -6.00 7.21 -29.83
CA GLY A 92 -6.39 7.70 -31.15
C GLY A 92 -5.78 6.93 -32.32
N ASN A 93 -4.65 6.25 -32.12
CA ASN A 93 -4.03 5.40 -33.12
C ASN A 93 -4.65 4.01 -33.06
N CYS A 94 -5.31 3.58 -34.13
CA CYS A 94 -5.91 2.25 -34.20
C CYS A 94 -5.01 1.27 -34.96
N PRO A 95 -4.16 0.47 -34.28
CA PRO A 95 -3.85 -0.85 -34.79
C PRO A 95 -5.11 -1.70 -34.59
N ALA A 96 -5.57 -2.38 -35.65
CA ALA A 96 -6.55 -3.44 -35.48
C ALA A 96 -5.96 -4.47 -34.50
N CYS A 97 -6.78 -4.94 -33.55
CA CYS A 97 -6.32 -5.71 -32.39
C CYS A 97 -5.32 -6.82 -32.75
N PHE A 98 -4.06 -6.65 -32.32
CA PHE A 98 -2.99 -7.64 -32.40
C PHE A 98 -2.52 -8.08 -33.81
N GLU A 99 -2.76 -7.30 -34.88
CA GLU A 99 -2.09 -7.50 -36.17
C GLU A 99 -1.01 -6.44 -36.45
N PHE A 100 0.10 -6.87 -37.07
CA PHE A 100 1.24 -6.01 -37.39
C PHE A 100 0.85 -4.87 -38.36
N PRO A 101 1.43 -3.67 -38.23
CA PRO A 101 1.03 -2.52 -39.04
C PRO A 101 1.44 -2.66 -40.51
N LEU A 102 0.47 -2.98 -41.37
CA LEU A 102 0.59 -2.93 -42.83
C LEU A 102 -0.18 -1.72 -43.41
N SER A 103 0.04 -0.52 -42.87
CA SER A 103 -0.22 0.72 -43.63
C SER A 103 0.74 1.86 -43.22
N PRO A 104 1.16 2.75 -44.15
CA PRO A 104 2.23 3.71 -43.85
C PRO A 104 1.78 5.03 -43.19
N ASN A 105 0.47 5.30 -43.11
CA ASN A 105 -0.08 6.62 -42.78
C ASN A 105 -1.07 6.57 -41.60
N PRO A 106 -0.62 6.75 -40.34
CA PRO A 106 -1.49 6.90 -39.19
C PRO A 106 -2.10 8.32 -39.15
N LEU A 107 -3.13 8.54 -39.98
CA LEU A 107 -3.91 9.78 -39.97
C LEU A 107 -5.04 9.71 -38.93
N ARG A 108 -4.79 10.21 -37.71
CA ARG A 108 -5.73 11.09 -36.97
C ARG A 108 -5.10 11.70 -35.72
N SER A 109 -5.04 13.03 -35.70
CA SER A 109 -4.59 13.87 -34.58
C SER A 109 -5.65 14.05 -33.48
N ASP A 110 -6.79 13.34 -33.57
CA ASP A 110 -7.99 13.59 -32.76
C ASP A 110 -7.73 13.50 -31.24
N TRP A 111 -6.79 12.66 -30.78
CA TRP A 111 -6.41 12.47 -29.36
C TRP A 111 -5.11 13.20 -28.97
N GLY A 112 -4.84 14.36 -29.58
CA GLY A 112 -3.69 15.23 -29.30
C GLY A 112 -2.39 14.84 -30.01
N GLY A 113 -2.12 13.55 -30.21
CA GLY A 113 -0.93 13.08 -30.94
C GLY A 113 0.40 13.54 -30.32
N THR A 114 1.44 13.68 -31.13
CA THR A 114 2.77 14.12 -30.66
C THR A 114 2.83 15.60 -30.26
N GLU A 115 2.02 16.44 -30.90
CA GLU A 115 1.96 17.88 -30.59
C GLU A 115 1.28 18.13 -29.23
N GLY A 116 0.18 17.40 -28.94
CA GLY A 116 -0.52 17.44 -27.66
C GLY A 116 0.34 16.98 -26.48
N ILE A 117 1.22 15.98 -26.68
CA ILE A 117 2.23 15.60 -25.69
C ILE A 117 3.19 16.77 -25.43
N GLY A 118 3.65 17.45 -26.50
CA GLY A 118 4.51 18.63 -26.38
C GLY A 118 3.88 19.75 -25.55
N SER A 119 2.62 20.11 -25.81
CA SER A 119 1.90 21.11 -25.02
C SER A 119 1.68 20.68 -23.56
N GLU A 120 1.30 19.42 -23.31
CA GLU A 120 1.09 18.92 -21.94
C GLU A 120 2.37 18.93 -21.10
N LEU A 121 3.51 18.58 -21.70
CA LEU A 121 4.82 18.67 -21.05
C LEU A 121 5.27 20.14 -20.84
N GLN A 122 4.88 21.05 -21.73
CA GLN A 122 5.12 22.49 -21.52
C GLN A 122 4.24 23.05 -20.37
N GLU A 123 2.97 22.65 -20.29
CA GLU A 123 2.11 22.98 -19.14
C GLU A 123 2.59 22.29 -17.85
N LEU A 124 3.27 21.14 -17.93
CA LEU A 124 3.94 20.53 -16.79
C LEU A 124 5.10 21.40 -16.29
N GLN A 125 5.92 21.94 -17.20
CA GLN A 125 7.01 22.83 -16.83
C GLN A 125 6.49 24.16 -16.25
N LYS A 126 5.52 24.81 -16.91
CA LYS A 126 4.89 26.06 -16.40
C LYS A 126 4.31 25.88 -15.00
N MET A 127 3.63 24.76 -14.77
CA MET A 127 3.07 24.40 -13.45
C MET A 127 4.17 24.36 -12.38
N LEU A 128 5.31 23.72 -12.66
CA LEU A 128 6.43 23.64 -11.73
C LEU A 128 7.09 25.00 -11.49
N ASP A 129 7.29 25.80 -12.55
CA ASP A 129 7.87 27.15 -12.46
C ASP A 129 6.98 28.12 -11.65
N SER A 130 5.66 27.87 -11.62
CA SER A 130 4.68 28.68 -10.87
C SER A 130 4.52 28.32 -9.39
N LEU A 131 5.24 27.30 -8.89
CA LEU A 131 5.19 26.92 -7.47
C LEU A 131 5.79 27.99 -6.56
N LYS A 132 5.28 28.11 -5.33
CA LYS A 132 5.79 29.06 -4.31
C LYS A 132 7.27 28.88 -3.99
N SER A 133 7.77 27.65 -4.00
CA SER A 133 9.21 27.37 -4.02
C SER A 133 9.51 26.20 -4.97
N PRO A 134 9.84 26.46 -6.25
CA PRO A 134 10.06 25.42 -7.26
C PRO A 134 11.36 24.62 -7.01
N GLN A 135 12.14 25.03 -6.02
CA GLN A 135 13.43 24.45 -5.62
C GLN A 135 13.29 23.44 -4.47
N ASP A 136 12.14 23.37 -3.80
CA ASP A 136 11.85 22.38 -2.76
C ASP A 136 11.38 21.06 -3.41
N PRO A 137 12.16 19.97 -3.33
CA PRO A 137 11.78 18.69 -3.93
C PRO A 137 10.48 18.11 -3.34
N THR A 138 10.11 18.48 -2.11
CA THR A 138 8.90 18.00 -1.44
C THR A 138 7.64 18.58 -2.09
N GLN A 139 7.62 19.90 -2.33
CA GLN A 139 6.51 20.57 -3.01
C GLN A 139 6.41 20.17 -4.48
N VAL A 140 7.55 20.01 -5.18
CA VAL A 140 7.57 19.50 -6.55
C VAL A 140 6.99 18.08 -6.62
N ALA A 141 7.39 17.18 -5.70
CA ALA A 141 6.82 15.84 -5.63
C ALA A 141 5.30 15.85 -5.35
N GLN A 142 4.84 16.67 -4.40
CA GLN A 142 3.42 16.82 -4.09
C GLN A 142 2.61 17.35 -5.29
N ALA A 143 3.13 18.33 -6.03
CA ALA A 143 2.47 18.87 -7.22
C ALA A 143 2.38 17.85 -8.36
N LEU A 144 3.44 17.05 -8.58
CA LEU A 144 3.44 15.94 -9.53
C LEU A 144 2.47 14.84 -9.12
N GLU A 145 2.45 14.42 -7.85
CA GLU A 145 1.52 13.42 -7.32
C GLU A 145 0.06 13.87 -7.47
N LEU A 146 -0.24 15.14 -7.16
CA LEU A 146 -1.58 15.70 -7.34
C LEU A 146 -2.02 15.76 -8.81
N ARG A 147 -1.14 16.20 -9.74
CA ARG A 147 -1.46 16.21 -11.18
C ARG A 147 -1.68 14.79 -11.71
N ARG A 148 -0.84 13.84 -11.28
CA ARG A 148 -0.97 12.41 -11.60
C ARG A 148 -2.32 11.88 -11.12
N ASP A 149 -2.68 12.08 -9.86
CA ASP A 149 -3.96 11.60 -9.33
C ASP A 149 -5.16 12.25 -10.04
N VAL A 150 -5.10 13.54 -10.38
CA VAL A 150 -6.15 14.22 -11.16
C VAL A 150 -6.29 13.65 -12.58
N MET A 151 -5.18 13.37 -13.29
CA MET A 151 -5.21 12.74 -14.62
C MET A 151 -5.86 11.36 -14.61
N PHE A 152 -5.50 10.52 -13.64
CA PHE A 152 -6.03 9.15 -13.52
C PHE A 152 -7.49 9.15 -13.05
N LEU A 153 -7.87 10.03 -12.11
CA LEU A 153 -9.26 10.22 -11.69
C LEU A 153 -10.15 10.75 -12.82
N LYS A 154 -9.65 11.68 -13.66
CA LYS A 154 -10.36 12.17 -14.86
C LYS A 154 -10.72 11.01 -15.78
N PHE A 155 -9.77 10.10 -16.05
CA PHE A 155 -9.99 8.94 -16.92
C PHE A 155 -10.95 7.90 -16.29
N ASP A 156 -10.74 7.51 -15.03
CA ASP A 156 -11.63 6.57 -14.33
C ASP A 156 -13.08 7.10 -14.26
N ALA A 157 -13.28 8.38 -13.94
CA ALA A 157 -14.60 8.98 -13.89
C ALA A 157 -15.28 9.02 -15.27
N ALA A 158 -14.55 9.43 -16.32
CA ALA A 158 -15.09 9.50 -17.67
C ALA A 158 -15.48 8.11 -18.21
N VAL A 159 -14.60 7.10 -18.09
CA VAL A 159 -14.89 5.72 -18.55
C VAL A 159 -16.02 5.09 -17.76
N ARG A 160 -15.99 5.20 -16.43
CA ARG A 160 -16.94 4.52 -15.54
C ARG A 160 -18.35 5.12 -15.61
N HIS A 161 -18.46 6.43 -15.82
CA HIS A 161 -19.72 7.16 -15.69
C HIS A 161 -20.15 7.86 -16.99
N LEU A 162 -19.38 8.82 -17.51
CA LEU A 162 -19.79 9.63 -18.66
C LEU A 162 -19.97 8.80 -19.94
N ILE A 163 -18.92 8.10 -20.38
CA ILE A 163 -18.89 7.33 -21.62
C ILE A 163 -20.00 6.26 -21.63
N ARG A 164 -20.12 5.51 -20.53
CA ARG A 164 -21.19 4.50 -20.35
C ARG A 164 -22.59 5.12 -20.40
N ARG A 165 -22.80 6.26 -19.73
CA ARG A 165 -24.09 6.97 -19.71
C ARG A 165 -24.46 7.49 -21.11
N THR A 166 -23.50 8.05 -21.85
CA THR A 166 -23.75 8.57 -23.20
C THR A 166 -24.12 7.45 -24.17
N PHE A 167 -23.44 6.29 -24.11
CA PHE A 167 -23.85 5.14 -24.93
C PHE A 167 -25.23 4.59 -24.57
N LEU A 168 -25.59 4.49 -23.28
CA LEU A 168 -26.96 4.12 -22.87
C LEU A 168 -28.01 5.14 -23.32
N ALA A 169 -27.73 6.44 -23.19
CA ALA A 169 -28.62 7.51 -23.60
C ALA A 169 -28.84 7.54 -25.13
N ALA A 170 -27.79 7.25 -25.90
CA ALA A 170 -27.85 7.06 -27.36
C ALA A 170 -28.47 5.72 -27.80
N GLY A 171 -28.72 4.79 -26.86
CA GLY A 171 -29.22 3.45 -27.16
C GLY A 171 -28.18 2.48 -27.75
N ASN A 172 -26.89 2.84 -27.76
CA ASN A 172 -25.82 1.96 -28.22
C ASN A 172 -25.41 0.96 -27.11
N VAL A 173 -26.24 -0.07 -26.93
CA VAL A 173 -26.03 -1.13 -25.94
C VAL A 173 -24.71 -1.88 -26.18
N SER A 174 -24.29 -2.05 -27.44
CA SER A 174 -23.04 -2.75 -27.78
C SER A 174 -21.80 -1.99 -27.30
N ALA A 175 -21.74 -0.68 -27.52
CA ALA A 175 -20.65 0.15 -27.01
C ALA A 175 -20.68 0.26 -25.48
N TYR A 176 -21.87 0.35 -24.87
CA TYR A 176 -22.01 0.31 -23.42
C TYR A 176 -21.48 -1.00 -22.81
N GLN A 177 -21.81 -2.15 -23.39
CA GLN A 177 -21.32 -3.47 -22.94
C GLN A 177 -19.80 -3.57 -23.09
N ALA A 178 -19.27 -3.21 -24.27
CA ALA A 178 -17.82 -3.23 -24.53
C ALA A 178 -17.01 -2.42 -23.51
N VAL A 179 -17.45 -1.19 -23.17
CA VAL A 179 -16.82 -0.38 -22.13
C VAL A 179 -17.05 -0.96 -20.73
N THR A 180 -18.23 -1.52 -20.44
CA THR A 180 -18.54 -2.13 -19.14
C THR A 180 -17.65 -3.34 -18.84
N ASP A 181 -17.46 -4.22 -19.81
CA ASP A 181 -16.60 -5.40 -19.70
C ASP A 181 -15.11 -5.00 -19.67
N GLY A 182 -14.70 -4.08 -20.55
CA GLY A 182 -13.35 -3.57 -20.62
C GLY A 182 -12.90 -2.85 -19.33
N MET A 183 -13.76 -2.00 -18.76
CA MET A 183 -13.43 -1.22 -17.57
C MET A 183 -13.22 -2.07 -16.31
N TYR A 184 -13.88 -3.23 -16.20
CA TYR A 184 -13.76 -4.11 -15.03
C TYR A 184 -12.33 -4.64 -14.88
N HIS A 185 -11.64 -4.87 -15.99
CA HIS A 185 -10.24 -5.31 -16.01
C HIS A 185 -9.24 -4.17 -16.22
N GLY A 186 -9.61 -3.13 -16.99
CA GLY A 186 -8.74 -2.02 -17.35
C GLY A 186 -8.61 -0.92 -16.30
N LEU A 187 -9.66 -0.57 -15.54
CA LEU A 187 -9.59 0.52 -14.56
C LEU A 187 -8.87 0.19 -13.23
N PRO A 188 -8.95 -1.03 -12.64
CA PRO A 188 -8.32 -1.29 -11.34
C PRO A 188 -6.80 -1.00 -11.27
N PRO A 189 -5.97 -1.32 -12.30
CA PRO A 189 -4.55 -0.91 -12.36
C PRO A 189 -4.30 0.59 -12.40
N LEU A 190 -5.26 1.36 -12.92
CA LEU A 190 -5.18 2.82 -13.02
C LEU A 190 -5.62 3.48 -11.70
N SER A 191 -5.69 2.71 -10.62
CA SER A 191 -6.14 3.17 -9.32
C SER A 191 -5.29 2.56 -8.23
N ASN A 192 -5.29 3.17 -7.05
CA ASN A 192 -4.61 2.64 -5.87
C ASN A 192 -5.38 1.43 -5.26
N SER A 193 -6.07 0.63 -6.09
CA SER A 193 -6.75 -0.59 -5.66
C SER A 193 -5.74 -1.72 -5.50
N LEU A 194 -5.87 -2.50 -4.43
CA LEU A 194 -5.00 -3.64 -4.19
C LEU A 194 -5.34 -4.76 -5.18
N ARG A 195 -4.44 -5.02 -6.13
CA ARG A 195 -4.53 -6.21 -7.00
C ARG A 195 -3.92 -7.41 -6.30
N LYS A 196 -4.65 -8.52 -6.28
CA LYS A 196 -4.12 -9.80 -5.79
C LYS A 196 -3.36 -10.51 -6.88
N SER A 197 -2.07 -10.65 -6.69
CA SER A 197 -1.19 -11.47 -7.50
C SER A 197 -1.44 -12.96 -7.27
N ILE A 198 -1.15 -13.77 -8.28
CA ILE A 198 -1.13 -15.24 -8.14
C ILE A 198 -0.15 -15.72 -7.06
N PHE A 199 0.87 -14.91 -6.75
CA PHE A 199 1.86 -15.18 -5.70
C PHE A 199 1.42 -14.71 -4.30
N ALA A 200 0.38 -13.86 -4.22
CA ALA A 200 -0.18 -13.34 -2.97
C ALA A 200 -1.49 -14.04 -2.57
N SER A 201 -2.09 -14.83 -3.45
CA SER A 201 -3.38 -15.50 -3.22
C SER A 201 -3.42 -16.41 -1.97
N GLN A 202 -2.25 -16.85 -1.49
CA GLN A 202 -2.09 -17.68 -0.28
C GLN A 202 -1.87 -16.87 1.01
N LEU A 203 -1.66 -15.55 0.92
CA LEU A 203 -1.31 -14.65 2.02
C LEU A 203 -2.09 -13.32 1.97
N GLY A 204 -3.39 -13.40 1.68
CA GLY A 204 -4.25 -12.21 1.63
C GLY A 204 -4.31 -11.51 2.99
N LEU A 205 -3.90 -10.24 3.04
CA LEU A 205 -3.85 -9.47 4.29
C LEU A 205 -5.27 -8.98 4.65
N PRO A 206 -5.70 -9.02 5.93
CA PRO A 206 -7.00 -8.47 6.34
C PRO A 206 -7.02 -6.96 6.16
N GLN A 207 -8.12 -6.37 5.67
CA GLN A 207 -8.20 -4.92 5.41
C GLN A 207 -8.02 -4.12 6.72
N PRO A 208 -7.35 -2.94 6.70
CA PRO A 208 -7.22 -2.12 7.90
C PRO A 208 -8.59 -1.73 8.46
N LEU A 209 -8.77 -1.81 9.78
CA LEU A 209 -10.01 -1.42 10.47
C LEU A 209 -10.38 0.06 10.21
N ASP A 210 -9.38 0.93 10.19
CA ASP A 210 -9.50 2.30 9.69
C ASP A 210 -8.49 2.55 8.53
N PRO A 211 -8.97 2.51 7.27
CA PRO A 211 -8.16 2.83 6.10
C PRO A 211 -7.67 4.29 6.01
N ARG A 212 -8.23 5.22 6.81
CA ARG A 212 -7.83 6.65 6.83
C ARG A 212 -6.81 6.97 7.93
N SER A 213 -6.53 6.03 8.83
CA SER A 213 -5.54 6.21 9.89
C SER A 213 -4.13 6.46 9.33
N LEU A 214 -3.34 7.29 10.03
CA LEU A 214 -1.93 7.53 9.69
C LEU A 214 -1.11 6.23 9.66
N GLN A 215 -1.45 5.27 10.53
CA GLN A 215 -0.78 3.97 10.55
C GLN A 215 -1.14 3.12 9.32
N ALA A 216 -2.38 3.18 8.84
CA ALA A 216 -2.75 2.54 7.58
C ALA A 216 -2.01 3.15 6.39
N SER A 217 -1.83 4.49 6.32
CA SER A 217 -1.10 5.13 5.21
C SER A 217 0.39 4.73 5.18
N VAL A 218 1.04 4.59 6.33
CA VAL A 218 2.44 4.11 6.42
C VAL A 218 2.57 2.63 6.04
N LEU A 219 1.59 1.79 6.37
CA LEU A 219 1.59 0.36 6.06
C LEU A 219 1.08 0.05 4.63
N PHE A 220 0.34 0.95 4.00
CA PHE A 220 -0.30 0.74 2.71
C PHE A 220 0.69 0.39 1.57
N PRO A 221 1.84 1.05 1.40
CA PRO A 221 2.81 0.68 0.36
C PRO A 221 3.34 -0.76 0.52
N TRP A 222 3.64 -1.17 1.76
CA TRP A 222 4.11 -2.53 2.07
C TRP A 222 3.02 -3.58 1.81
N ARG A 223 1.77 -3.24 2.15
CA ARG A 223 0.60 -4.07 1.88
C ARG A 223 0.36 -4.23 0.38
N ALA A 224 0.41 -3.14 -0.38
CA ALA A 224 0.25 -3.15 -1.84
C ALA A 224 1.37 -3.96 -2.51
N PHE A 225 2.62 -3.78 -2.07
CA PHE A 225 3.76 -4.53 -2.55
C PHE A 225 3.61 -6.05 -2.31
N LEU A 226 3.14 -6.47 -1.13
CA LEU A 226 2.92 -7.88 -0.82
C LEU A 226 1.73 -8.48 -1.58
N GLU A 227 0.65 -7.74 -1.80
CA GLU A 227 -0.51 -8.21 -2.56
C GLU A 227 -0.22 -8.30 -4.08
N ASP A 228 0.58 -7.40 -4.65
CA ASP A 228 0.88 -7.36 -6.11
C ASP A 228 2.17 -8.12 -6.50
N GLY A 229 3.22 -8.06 -5.67
CA GLY A 229 4.48 -8.78 -5.88
C GLY A 229 4.55 -10.17 -5.23
N GLY A 230 3.67 -10.46 -4.27
CA GLY A 230 3.83 -11.61 -3.38
C GLY A 230 5.01 -11.45 -2.41
N PRO A 231 5.45 -12.52 -1.72
CA PRO A 231 6.53 -12.46 -0.73
C PRO A 231 7.95 -12.37 -1.35
N PHE A 232 8.08 -12.08 -2.65
CA PHE A 232 9.35 -12.15 -3.39
C PHE A 232 9.69 -10.80 -4.06
N PRO A 233 10.53 -9.95 -3.43
CA PRO A 233 10.74 -8.57 -3.88
C PRO A 233 11.26 -8.38 -5.31
N VAL A 234 11.91 -9.41 -5.87
CA VAL A 234 12.58 -9.37 -7.17
C VAL A 234 11.62 -9.71 -8.34
N ILE A 235 10.37 -10.08 -8.07
CA ILE A 235 9.35 -10.39 -9.11
C ILE A 235 8.68 -9.11 -9.65
N SER A 236 8.97 -7.93 -9.08
CA SER A 236 8.45 -6.66 -9.59
C SER A 236 9.08 -6.27 -10.93
N SER A 237 8.39 -6.59 -12.03
CA SER A 237 8.36 -5.80 -13.26
C SER A 237 7.39 -6.40 -14.29
N ARG A 238 6.24 -5.76 -14.46
CA ARG A 238 5.63 -5.64 -15.80
C ARG A 238 5.94 -4.23 -16.31
N PRO A 239 6.74 -4.07 -17.38
CA PRO A 239 6.88 -2.75 -18.01
C PRO A 239 5.52 -2.31 -18.56
N ASP A 240 5.25 -1.00 -18.47
CA ASP A 240 4.04 -0.28 -18.88
C ASP A 240 2.80 -1.13 -19.23
N THR A 241 2.02 -1.48 -18.21
CA THR A 241 0.66 -1.96 -18.42
C THR A 241 -0.34 -0.83 -18.70
N LEU A 242 0.07 0.44 -18.51
CA LEU A 242 -0.84 1.60 -18.57
C LEU A 242 -1.56 1.71 -19.92
N GLU A 243 -0.80 1.63 -21.02
CA GLU A 243 -1.33 1.64 -22.39
C GLU A 243 -2.35 0.51 -22.59
N TYR A 244 -1.97 -0.72 -22.25
CA TYR A 244 -2.83 -1.89 -22.36
C TYR A 244 -4.12 -1.74 -21.54
N ASN A 245 -4.02 -1.23 -20.31
CA ASN A 245 -5.16 -1.04 -19.42
C ASN A 245 -6.12 0.06 -19.92
N MET A 246 -5.59 1.17 -20.43
CA MET A 246 -6.38 2.25 -21.03
C MET A 246 -7.03 1.81 -22.35
N GLN A 247 -6.31 1.07 -23.20
CA GLN A 247 -6.86 0.47 -24.42
C GLN A 247 -7.95 -0.56 -24.10
N LEU A 248 -7.77 -1.40 -23.07
CA LEU A 248 -8.75 -2.40 -22.65
C LEU A 248 -10.08 -1.76 -22.22
N CYS A 249 -10.06 -0.58 -21.60
CA CYS A 249 -11.27 0.17 -21.23
C CYS A 249 -12.14 0.59 -22.43
N LEU A 250 -11.53 0.77 -23.61
CA LEU A 250 -12.20 1.26 -24.83
C LEU A 250 -12.12 0.25 -25.97
N CYS A 251 -11.72 -0.99 -25.69
CA CYS A 251 -11.65 -2.06 -26.69
C CYS A 251 -13.06 -2.46 -27.15
N GLY A 252 -13.19 -2.92 -28.39
CA GLY A 252 -14.49 -3.24 -28.99
C GLY A 252 -15.30 -2.02 -29.47
N LEU A 253 -14.90 -0.78 -29.15
CA LEU A 253 -15.53 0.42 -29.71
C LEU A 253 -15.16 0.63 -31.19
N SER A 254 -16.17 0.97 -32.00
CA SER A 254 -16.00 1.44 -33.38
C SER A 254 -15.29 2.80 -33.44
N ASP A 255 -14.72 3.18 -34.59
CA ASP A 255 -14.07 4.49 -34.75
C ASP A 255 -15.02 5.67 -34.49
N CYS A 256 -16.32 5.50 -34.74
CA CYS A 256 -17.35 6.49 -34.41
C CYS A 256 -17.59 6.55 -32.90
N ASP A 257 -17.72 5.40 -32.23
CA ASP A 257 -17.93 5.35 -30.78
C ASP A 257 -16.69 5.85 -30.00
N ARG A 258 -15.47 5.61 -30.51
CA ARG A 258 -14.25 6.18 -29.94
C ARG A 258 -14.24 7.71 -30.01
N LYS A 259 -14.83 8.33 -31.04
CA LYS A 259 -14.97 9.79 -31.09
C LYS A 259 -15.97 10.32 -30.07
N VAL A 260 -17.05 9.59 -29.81
CA VAL A 260 -17.99 9.90 -28.72
C VAL A 260 -17.26 9.80 -27.37
N ALA A 261 -16.52 8.71 -27.14
CA ALA A 261 -15.73 8.53 -25.92
C ALA A 261 -14.65 9.62 -25.73
N HIS A 262 -14.02 10.07 -26.82
CA HIS A 262 -13.11 11.23 -26.79
C HIS A 262 -13.84 12.53 -26.40
N GLY A 263 -15.01 12.77 -27.00
CA GLY A 263 -15.84 13.93 -26.69
C GLY A 263 -16.21 14.03 -25.21
N GLU A 264 -16.55 12.91 -24.57
CA GLU A 264 -16.81 12.85 -23.12
C GLU A 264 -15.55 13.14 -22.28
N LEU A 265 -14.38 12.66 -22.70
CA LEU A 265 -13.10 12.95 -22.03
C LEU A 265 -12.68 14.43 -22.16
N VAL A 266 -13.00 15.08 -23.28
CA VAL A 266 -12.83 16.54 -23.47
C VAL A 266 -13.88 17.32 -22.67
N GLY A 267 -15.14 16.87 -22.66
CA GLY A 267 -16.19 17.48 -21.82
C GLY A 267 -15.86 17.44 -20.33
N MET A 268 -15.24 16.34 -19.87
CA MET A 268 -14.72 16.21 -18.51
C MET A 268 -13.62 17.25 -18.20
N GLN A 269 -12.74 17.52 -19.17
CA GLN A 269 -11.67 18.53 -19.04
C GLN A 269 -12.24 19.96 -18.96
N LEU A 270 -13.18 20.30 -19.85
CA LEU A 270 -13.85 21.62 -19.84
C LEU A 270 -14.59 21.86 -18.52
N LEU A 271 -15.30 20.85 -18.02
CA LEU A 271 -16.00 20.95 -16.72
C LEU A 271 -15.02 21.16 -15.56
N MET A 272 -13.81 20.58 -15.62
CA MET A 272 -12.76 20.82 -14.62
C MET A 272 -12.22 22.26 -14.70
N GLU A 273 -12.12 22.84 -15.90
CA GLU A 273 -11.74 24.24 -16.12
C GLU A 273 -12.81 25.22 -15.62
N ASP A 274 -14.10 24.90 -15.80
CA ASP A 274 -15.22 25.64 -15.22
C ASP A 274 -15.20 25.61 -13.67
N VAL A 275 -14.89 24.45 -13.08
CA VAL A 275 -14.74 24.31 -11.62
C VAL A 275 -13.62 25.21 -11.09
N LEU A 276 -12.44 25.22 -11.74
CA LEU A 276 -11.36 26.16 -11.38
C LEU A 276 -11.80 27.61 -11.50
N SER A 277 -12.45 27.96 -12.62
CA SER A 277 -12.94 29.32 -12.90
C SER A 277 -13.95 29.81 -11.85
N SER A 278 -14.82 28.92 -11.35
CA SER A 278 -15.83 29.26 -10.35
C SER A 278 -15.24 29.67 -8.99
N CYS A 279 -14.12 29.08 -8.57
CA CYS A 279 -13.51 29.35 -7.26
C CYS A 279 -12.78 30.69 -7.18
N HIS A 280 -12.41 31.31 -8.30
CA HIS A 280 -11.87 32.68 -8.32
C HIS A 280 -12.90 33.73 -7.89
N ILE A 281 -14.20 33.39 -7.87
CA ILE A 281 -15.30 34.29 -7.53
C ILE A 281 -15.67 34.21 -6.04
N THR A 282 -15.37 33.10 -5.36
CA THR A 282 -15.84 32.82 -3.98
C THR A 282 -14.83 33.19 -2.89
N MET A 283 -13.63 33.65 -3.25
CA MET A 283 -12.48 33.76 -2.33
C MET A 283 -12.45 35.05 -1.47
N GLU A 284 -13.60 35.47 -0.93
CA GLU A 284 -13.70 36.50 0.13
C GLU A 284 -14.27 35.98 1.47
N GLY A 285 -14.62 34.69 1.56
CA GLY A 285 -15.01 34.04 2.82
C GLY A 285 -13.99 32.98 3.27
N PRO A 286 -13.54 32.96 4.55
CA PRO A 286 -12.67 31.90 5.04
C PRO A 286 -13.45 30.57 5.16
N LEU A 287 -13.17 29.63 4.27
CA LEU A 287 -13.75 28.28 4.27
C LEU A 287 -13.29 27.49 5.50
N GLY A 288 -14.12 27.48 6.54
CA GLY A 288 -13.91 26.76 7.78
C GLY A 288 -14.03 25.24 7.61
N TRP A 289 -12.95 24.57 7.26
CA TRP A 289 -12.80 23.13 7.48
C TRP A 289 -12.57 22.87 8.97
N GLN A 290 -13.65 22.73 9.75
CA GLN A 290 -13.57 22.22 11.12
C GLN A 290 -14.11 20.80 11.21
N ALA A 291 -13.28 19.93 11.78
CA ALA A 291 -13.67 18.58 12.16
C ALA A 291 -14.82 18.63 13.18
N THR A 292 -15.74 17.68 13.06
CA THR A 292 -16.78 17.42 14.05
C THR A 292 -16.14 17.12 15.41
N LEU A 293 -16.30 18.06 16.35
CA LEU A 293 -16.19 17.80 17.79
C LEU A 293 -17.43 18.38 18.47
N ASP A 294 -18.11 17.56 19.25
CA ASP A 294 -19.39 17.90 19.87
C ASP A 294 -19.33 19.15 20.76
N LYS A 295 -20.37 19.97 20.66
CA LYS A 295 -21.09 20.50 21.83
C LYS A 295 -22.45 21.13 21.44
N ASN A 296 -23.50 20.64 22.08
CA ASN A 296 -24.83 21.23 22.07
C ASN A 296 -24.80 22.68 22.59
N THR A 297 -25.52 23.62 21.94
CA THR A 297 -26.33 24.71 22.55
C THR A 297 -26.99 25.56 21.44
N GLN A 298 -28.31 25.48 21.32
CA GLN A 298 -29.19 26.55 20.79
C GLN A 298 -29.34 27.66 21.85
N PRO A 299 -29.73 28.92 21.58
CA PRO A 299 -30.53 29.42 20.43
C PRO A 299 -29.76 30.54 19.66
N ASP A 300 -30.32 31.51 18.92
CA ASP A 300 -31.69 31.96 18.66
C ASP A 300 -31.82 32.68 17.29
N TRP A 301 -33.05 33.01 16.86
CA TRP A 301 -33.34 33.93 15.75
C TRP A 301 -33.87 35.27 16.24
N SER A 302 -33.30 36.40 15.83
CA SER A 302 -34.09 37.63 15.65
C SER A 302 -33.44 38.77 14.87
N LYS A 303 -34.27 39.36 13.99
CA LYS A 303 -34.28 40.77 13.54
C LYS A 303 -33.17 41.24 12.58
N GLU A 304 -33.48 41.08 11.29
CA GLU A 304 -33.36 42.18 10.34
C GLU A 304 -34.23 43.40 10.79
N PRO A 305 -33.94 44.65 10.37
CA PRO A 305 -34.30 45.04 9.00
C PRO A 305 -33.39 46.07 8.29
N GLY A 306 -33.29 45.92 6.97
CA GLY A 306 -33.84 46.98 6.10
C GLY A 306 -32.92 47.96 5.33
N ILE A 307 -33.11 47.90 4.00
CA ILE A 307 -33.38 49.04 3.08
C ILE A 307 -32.23 49.59 2.21
N ARG A 308 -32.48 49.47 0.89
CA ARG A 308 -31.99 50.25 -0.29
C ARG A 308 -30.59 50.02 -0.88
N SER A 309 -30.60 49.21 -1.93
CA SER A 309 -30.36 49.62 -3.33
C SER A 309 -29.50 50.86 -3.62
N GLN A 310 -28.43 50.66 -4.39
CA GLN A 310 -28.22 51.37 -5.66
C GLN A 310 -27.28 50.58 -6.58
N PHE A 311 -27.82 50.06 -7.68
CA PHE A 311 -26.99 49.65 -8.81
C PHE A 311 -26.49 50.93 -9.51
N GLN A 312 -25.17 51.13 -9.53
CA GLN A 312 -24.53 52.01 -10.51
C GLN A 312 -23.48 51.21 -11.28
N SER A 313 -23.78 50.97 -12.54
CA SER A 313 -22.87 50.40 -13.52
C SER A 313 -21.73 51.38 -13.81
N SER A 314 -20.47 50.96 -13.62
CA SER A 314 -19.32 51.62 -14.25
C SER A 314 -18.38 50.56 -14.86
N PRO A 315 -18.01 50.67 -16.15
CA PRO A 315 -17.06 49.76 -16.76
C PRO A 315 -15.66 50.40 -16.77
N LYS A 316 -14.80 50.06 -15.79
CA LYS A 316 -13.31 50.05 -15.82
C LYS A 316 -12.69 50.08 -14.40
N VAL A 317 -12.42 48.91 -13.83
CA VAL A 317 -11.19 48.67 -13.01
C VAL A 317 -10.70 47.24 -13.29
N SER A 318 -10.39 46.94 -14.55
CA SER A 318 -9.69 45.71 -14.93
C SER A 318 -8.17 45.92 -14.92
N LYS A 319 -7.60 46.08 -13.71
CA LYS A 319 -6.15 46.02 -13.39
C LYS A 319 -5.85 46.33 -11.91
N LEU A 320 -6.26 45.46 -10.99
CA LEU A 320 -5.55 45.20 -9.72
C LEU A 320 -6.13 43.95 -9.05
N LEU A 321 -5.29 43.18 -8.33
CA LEU A 321 -5.63 41.90 -7.68
C LEU A 321 -6.10 40.77 -8.60
N GLU A 322 -5.25 40.41 -9.56
CA GLU A 322 -5.18 39.03 -10.05
C GLU A 322 -4.56 38.15 -8.95
N GLY A 323 -5.39 37.72 -8.00
CA GLY A 323 -4.98 36.84 -6.91
C GLY A 323 -4.65 35.45 -7.45
N GLN A 324 -3.36 35.19 -7.72
CA GLN A 324 -2.89 33.88 -8.18
C GLN A 324 -3.35 32.78 -7.21
N CYS A 325 -4.24 31.92 -7.67
CA CYS A 325 -4.58 30.70 -6.95
C CYS A 325 -3.32 29.82 -6.91
N ASP A 326 -2.99 29.30 -5.73
CA ASP A 326 -1.87 28.38 -5.56
C ASP A 326 -2.15 27.11 -6.39
N VAL A 327 -1.26 26.79 -7.33
CA VAL A 327 -1.49 25.69 -8.29
C VAL A 327 -1.63 24.33 -7.59
N VAL A 328 -1.01 24.17 -6.40
CA VAL A 328 -1.24 23.00 -5.53
C VAL A 328 -2.69 22.95 -5.06
N MET A 329 -3.28 24.10 -4.70
CA MET A 329 -4.69 24.19 -4.29
C MET A 329 -5.64 23.96 -5.45
N SER A 330 -5.31 24.40 -6.67
CA SER A 330 -6.08 24.08 -7.88
C SER A 330 -6.20 22.56 -8.10
N PHE A 331 -5.09 21.80 -7.98
CA PHE A 331 -5.17 20.34 -8.09
C PHE A 331 -5.83 19.65 -6.89
N VAL A 332 -5.67 20.16 -5.67
CA VAL A 332 -6.40 19.65 -4.49
C VAL A 332 -7.91 19.83 -4.65
N LEU A 333 -8.35 20.98 -5.18
CA LEU A 333 -9.75 21.25 -5.50
C LEU A 333 -10.27 20.27 -6.56
N LEU A 334 -9.56 20.13 -7.69
CA LEU A 334 -9.94 19.18 -8.76
C LEU A 334 -10.00 17.74 -8.26
N ARG A 335 -9.00 17.28 -7.48
CA ARG A 335 -9.01 15.95 -6.86
C ARG A 335 -10.22 15.77 -5.95
N SER A 336 -10.54 16.78 -5.14
CA SER A 336 -11.69 16.74 -4.22
C SER A 336 -13.02 16.69 -4.98
N PHE A 337 -13.16 17.48 -6.04
CA PHE A 337 -14.31 17.46 -6.94
C PHE A 337 -14.50 16.10 -7.64
N LEU A 338 -13.41 15.54 -8.20
CA LEU A 338 -13.45 14.23 -8.86
C LEU A 338 -13.81 13.11 -7.87
N MET A 339 -13.31 13.18 -6.63
CA MET A 339 -13.67 12.24 -5.57
C MET A 339 -15.13 12.40 -5.10
N LEU A 340 -15.63 13.64 -4.98
CA LEU A 340 -17.04 13.94 -4.70
C LEU A 340 -17.96 13.35 -5.79
N TRP A 341 -17.61 13.56 -7.06
CA TRP A 341 -18.40 13.03 -8.17
C TRP A 341 -18.34 11.49 -8.22
N LYS A 342 -17.18 10.87 -7.97
CA LYS A 342 -17.07 9.41 -7.84
C LYS A 342 -17.93 8.85 -6.70
N GLN A 343 -17.98 9.52 -5.55
CA GLN A 343 -18.86 9.15 -4.44
C GLN A 343 -20.34 9.28 -4.83
N LEU A 344 -20.69 10.39 -5.49
CA LEU A 344 -22.04 10.64 -5.99
C LEU A 344 -22.51 9.50 -6.91
N GLU A 345 -21.75 9.17 -7.95
CA GLU A 345 -22.14 8.18 -8.94
C GLU A 345 -22.23 6.76 -8.34
N VAL A 346 -21.34 6.37 -7.41
CA VAL A 346 -21.41 5.08 -6.72
C VAL A 346 -22.68 4.95 -5.87
N LEU A 347 -23.04 6.00 -5.11
CA LEU A 347 -24.25 5.99 -4.29
C LEU A 347 -25.52 6.11 -5.14
N LYS A 348 -25.45 6.81 -6.26
CA LYS A 348 -26.49 6.96 -7.28
C LYS A 348 -26.78 5.66 -8.04
N ASP A 349 -25.76 4.85 -8.33
CA ASP A 349 -25.92 3.50 -8.87
C ASP A 349 -26.60 2.58 -7.83
N HIS A 350 -26.15 2.60 -6.57
CA HIS A 350 -26.73 1.79 -5.51
C HIS A 350 -28.19 2.17 -5.18
N TRP A 351 -28.48 3.47 -5.09
CA TRP A 351 -29.84 4.00 -4.94
C TRP A 351 -30.75 3.57 -6.10
N GLY A 352 -30.22 3.54 -7.33
CA GLY A 352 -30.92 3.02 -8.51
C GLY A 352 -31.30 1.54 -8.39
N GLN A 353 -30.35 0.70 -7.94
CA GLN A 353 -30.58 -0.74 -7.71
C GLN A 353 -31.67 -0.97 -6.66
N LEU A 354 -31.69 -0.19 -5.58
CA LEU A 354 -32.72 -0.28 -4.55
C LEU A 354 -34.11 0.13 -5.08
N LYS A 355 -34.21 1.25 -5.79
CA LYS A 355 -35.47 1.76 -6.36
C LYS A 355 -36.04 0.90 -7.50
N LEU A 356 -35.21 0.08 -8.17
CA LEU A 356 -35.60 -0.77 -9.29
C LEU A 356 -35.54 -2.28 -8.96
N GLY A 357 -35.40 -2.65 -7.69
CA GLY A 357 -35.49 -4.04 -7.24
C GLY A 357 -34.39 -4.97 -7.77
N ASN A 358 -33.13 -4.51 -7.79
CA ASN A 358 -31.96 -5.23 -8.30
C ASN A 358 -32.04 -5.72 -9.76
N GLN A 359 -32.91 -5.12 -10.58
CA GLN A 359 -32.95 -5.38 -12.02
C GLN A 359 -31.78 -4.67 -12.73
N ASP A 360 -31.23 -5.29 -13.77
CA ASP A 360 -30.04 -4.78 -14.45
C ASP A 360 -30.35 -3.50 -15.24
N ILE A 361 -29.60 -2.44 -14.93
CA ILE A 361 -29.72 -1.08 -15.49
C ILE A 361 -29.29 -1.05 -16.98
N SER A 362 -28.69 -2.14 -17.49
CA SER A 362 -28.20 -2.29 -18.87
C SER A 362 -29.25 -2.14 -19.98
N SER A 363 -30.55 -2.19 -19.66
CA SER A 363 -31.63 -2.01 -20.65
C SER A 363 -32.13 -0.55 -20.72
N ILE A 364 -32.33 -0.08 -21.95
CA ILE A 364 -32.72 1.30 -22.30
C ILE A 364 -34.02 1.74 -21.62
N SER A 365 -34.99 0.83 -21.42
CA SER A 365 -36.25 1.15 -20.74
C SER A 365 -36.03 1.47 -19.26
N PHE A 366 -35.21 0.66 -18.57
CA PHE A 366 -34.87 0.89 -17.17
C PHE A 366 -33.98 2.12 -17.00
N HIS A 367 -33.03 2.39 -17.91
CA HIS A 367 -32.25 3.63 -17.87
C HIS A 367 -33.14 4.89 -18.00
N LYS A 368 -34.21 4.85 -18.81
CA LYS A 368 -35.20 5.94 -18.89
C LYS A 368 -35.98 6.09 -17.58
N GLN A 369 -36.57 5.02 -17.07
CA GLN A 369 -37.31 5.04 -15.79
C GLN A 369 -36.43 5.52 -14.63
N TYR A 370 -35.21 5.00 -14.54
CA TYR A 370 -34.17 5.42 -13.62
C TYR A 370 -33.87 6.92 -13.72
N SER A 371 -33.70 7.45 -14.95
CA SER A 371 -33.41 8.87 -15.14
C SER A 371 -34.57 9.77 -14.74
N GLU A 372 -35.83 9.36 -14.90
CA GLU A 372 -36.98 10.14 -14.43
C GLU A 372 -37.13 10.09 -12.91
N LEU A 373 -36.94 8.92 -12.28
CA LEU A 373 -36.90 8.80 -10.83
C LEU A 373 -35.77 9.66 -10.24
N TYR A 374 -34.57 9.64 -10.83
CA TYR A 374 -33.45 10.46 -10.36
C TYR A 374 -33.72 11.96 -10.50
N LYS A 375 -34.40 12.37 -11.58
CA LYS A 375 -34.83 13.78 -11.75
C LYS A 375 -35.81 14.21 -10.65
N ALA A 376 -36.79 13.37 -10.33
CA ALA A 376 -37.86 13.68 -9.38
C ALA A 376 -37.40 13.62 -7.91
N ASP A 377 -36.74 12.52 -7.50
CA ASP A 377 -36.42 12.25 -6.09
C ASP A 377 -35.12 12.95 -5.62
N ILE A 378 -34.19 13.22 -6.54
CA ILE A 378 -32.84 13.72 -6.23
C ILE A 378 -32.60 15.09 -6.88
N LEU A 379 -32.58 15.17 -8.22
CA LEU A 379 -32.10 16.37 -8.92
C LEU A 379 -32.95 17.60 -8.65
N TYR A 380 -34.28 17.51 -8.81
CA TYR A 380 -35.18 18.64 -8.57
C TYR A 380 -35.14 19.12 -7.11
N PRO A 381 -35.25 18.25 -6.08
CA PRO A 381 -35.07 18.67 -4.68
C PRO A 381 -33.71 19.31 -4.39
N SER A 382 -32.63 18.80 -4.98
CA SER A 382 -31.29 19.38 -4.81
C SER A 382 -31.18 20.77 -5.47
N MET A 383 -31.67 20.94 -6.71
CA MET A 383 -31.63 22.24 -7.38
C MET A 383 -32.54 23.27 -6.68
N LYS A 384 -33.69 22.83 -6.15
CA LYS A 384 -34.59 23.66 -5.33
C LYS A 384 -33.94 24.09 -4.01
N ALA A 385 -33.21 23.19 -3.34
CA ALA A 385 -32.46 23.51 -2.13
C ALA A 385 -31.37 24.56 -2.39
N ILE A 386 -30.63 24.43 -3.49
CA ILE A 386 -29.63 25.43 -3.92
C ILE A 386 -30.31 26.77 -4.25
N ALA A 387 -31.41 26.76 -5.01
CA ALA A 387 -32.16 27.96 -5.33
C ALA A 387 -32.65 28.69 -4.07
N ARG A 388 -33.09 27.95 -3.05
CA ARG A 388 -33.46 28.49 -1.73
C ARG A 388 -32.27 29.09 -0.99
N GLN A 389 -31.15 28.38 -0.91
CA GLN A 389 -29.90 28.89 -0.30
C GLN A 389 -29.43 30.20 -0.98
N MET A 390 -29.64 30.33 -2.29
CA MET A 390 -29.31 31.52 -3.08
C MET A 390 -30.40 32.62 -3.08
N GLY A 391 -31.53 32.41 -2.41
CA GLY A 391 -32.66 33.36 -2.39
C GLY A 391 -33.40 33.53 -3.74
N LYS A 392 -33.27 32.56 -4.66
CA LYS A 392 -33.81 32.58 -6.04
C LYS A 392 -34.85 31.49 -6.30
N GLU A 393 -35.50 30.95 -5.27
CA GLU A 393 -36.48 29.85 -5.39
C GLU A 393 -37.62 30.20 -6.37
N ASP A 394 -38.16 31.42 -6.30
CA ASP A 394 -39.24 31.89 -7.20
C ASP A 394 -38.80 32.07 -8.66
N GLU A 395 -37.52 32.33 -8.93
CA GLU A 395 -36.98 32.41 -10.30
C GLU A 395 -36.79 31.01 -10.88
N PHE A 396 -36.28 30.09 -10.06
CA PHE A 396 -36.05 28.69 -10.41
C PHE A 396 -37.36 27.96 -10.73
N GLU A 397 -38.39 28.10 -9.88
CA GLU A 397 -39.71 27.51 -10.13
C GLU A 397 -40.37 28.05 -11.41
N ARG A 398 -40.28 29.37 -11.65
CA ARG A 398 -40.76 29.99 -12.90
C ARG A 398 -40.03 29.46 -14.14
N LEU A 399 -38.73 29.17 -14.03
CA LEU A 399 -37.96 28.58 -15.14
C LEU A 399 -38.37 27.14 -15.46
N ILE A 400 -38.70 26.33 -14.43
CA ILE A 400 -39.13 24.93 -14.63
C ILE A 400 -40.50 24.87 -15.30
N ILE A 401 -41.46 25.67 -14.82
CA ILE A 401 -42.82 25.77 -15.39
C ILE A 401 -42.76 26.15 -16.88
N ASN A 402 -41.84 27.04 -17.26
CA ASN A 402 -41.73 27.55 -18.63
C ASN A 402 -40.88 26.68 -19.57
N SER A 403 -39.94 25.88 -19.07
CA SER A 403 -38.94 25.19 -19.91
C SER A 403 -39.02 23.66 -19.90
N GLN A 404 -39.80 23.05 -19.00
CA GLN A 404 -39.88 21.59 -18.80
C GLN A 404 -38.53 20.91 -18.52
N SER A 405 -37.48 21.68 -18.18
CA SER A 405 -36.12 21.20 -17.98
C SER A 405 -35.57 21.66 -16.63
N ILE A 406 -34.94 20.75 -15.89
CA ILE A 406 -34.32 21.06 -14.59
C ILE A 406 -32.92 21.61 -14.87
N LEU A 407 -32.83 22.91 -15.12
CA LEU A 407 -31.56 23.63 -15.26
C LEU A 407 -31.05 24.09 -13.89
N PRO A 408 -29.72 24.11 -13.65
CA PRO A 408 -29.18 24.59 -12.39
C PRO A 408 -29.48 26.08 -12.17
N PRO A 409 -29.64 26.53 -10.90
CA PRO A 409 -29.85 27.95 -10.59
C PRO A 409 -28.71 28.83 -11.11
N LYS A 410 -29.03 30.01 -11.65
CA LYS A 410 -28.01 30.93 -12.20
C LYS A 410 -27.03 31.39 -11.13
N GLY A 411 -25.78 30.93 -11.26
CA GLY A 411 -24.68 31.21 -10.33
C GLY A 411 -24.30 30.03 -9.43
N ALA A 412 -24.97 28.89 -9.51
CA ALA A 412 -24.58 27.68 -8.79
C ALA A 412 -23.31 27.05 -9.40
N SER A 413 -22.35 26.70 -8.54
CA SER A 413 -21.15 25.96 -8.95
C SER A 413 -21.43 24.47 -9.10
N GLU A 414 -20.68 23.79 -9.98
CA GLU A 414 -20.82 22.34 -10.16
C GLU A 414 -20.45 21.56 -8.87
N ILE A 415 -19.59 22.11 -8.01
CA ILE A 415 -19.28 21.53 -6.69
C ILE A 415 -20.53 21.53 -5.79
N GLU A 416 -21.22 22.66 -5.66
CA GLU A 416 -22.46 22.77 -4.86
C GLU A 416 -23.56 21.85 -5.42
N ILE A 417 -23.73 21.85 -6.74
CA ILE A 417 -24.67 21.00 -7.47
C ILE A 417 -24.47 19.51 -7.15
N LYS A 418 -23.23 19.02 -7.18
CA LYS A 418 -22.89 17.61 -6.85
C LYS A 418 -22.99 17.33 -5.36
N THR A 419 -22.60 18.28 -4.50
CA THR A 419 -22.67 18.15 -3.04
C THR A 419 -24.12 18.01 -2.58
N GLN A 420 -25.03 18.85 -3.08
CA GLN A 420 -26.45 18.79 -2.71
C GLN A 420 -27.15 17.54 -3.28
N GLN A 421 -26.73 17.03 -4.45
CA GLN A 421 -27.20 15.73 -4.96
C GLN A 421 -26.71 14.56 -4.10
N LEU A 422 -25.45 14.60 -3.65
CA LEU A 422 -24.88 13.57 -2.78
C LEU A 422 -25.57 13.55 -1.42
N GLN A 423 -25.78 14.71 -0.79
CA GLN A 423 -26.56 14.82 0.44
C GLN A 423 -27.95 14.21 0.26
N LYS A 424 -28.66 14.54 -0.84
CA LYS A 424 -30.02 14.04 -1.04
C LYS A 424 -30.08 12.53 -1.31
N LEU A 425 -29.05 11.94 -1.91
CA LEU A 425 -28.92 10.48 -2.01
C LEU A 425 -28.67 9.83 -0.65
N LEU A 426 -27.79 10.41 0.18
CA LEU A 426 -27.52 9.91 1.52
C LEU A 426 -28.78 9.93 2.40
N GLU A 427 -29.55 11.03 2.40
CA GLU A 427 -30.85 11.10 3.08
C GLU A 427 -31.82 9.98 2.64
N ASN A 428 -31.93 9.73 1.33
CA ASN A 428 -32.79 8.68 0.79
C ASN A 428 -32.33 7.26 1.18
N LEU A 429 -31.01 7.01 1.16
CA LEU A 429 -30.42 5.73 1.55
C LEU A 429 -30.55 5.47 3.06
N GLU A 430 -30.38 6.51 3.89
CA GLU A 430 -30.59 6.45 5.33
C GLU A 430 -32.06 6.13 5.67
N ILE A 431 -33.03 6.80 5.02
CA ILE A 431 -34.46 6.48 5.16
C ILE A 431 -34.74 5.02 4.81
N HIS A 432 -34.18 4.51 3.71
CA HIS A 432 -34.32 3.11 3.32
C HIS A 432 -33.67 2.16 4.35
N MET A 433 -32.49 2.48 4.88
CA MET A 433 -31.85 1.70 5.94
C MET A 433 -32.68 1.67 7.22
N ILE A 434 -33.27 2.79 7.63
CA ILE A 434 -34.16 2.89 8.79
C ILE A 434 -35.41 2.03 8.55
N GLN A 435 -36.05 2.13 7.39
CA GLN A 435 -37.20 1.30 7.01
C GLN A 435 -36.84 -0.20 7.03
N GLU A 436 -35.65 -0.57 6.57
CA GLU A 436 -35.18 -1.96 6.59
C GLU A 436 -34.95 -2.50 8.00
N VAL A 437 -34.37 -1.68 8.90
CA VAL A 437 -34.22 -2.02 10.31
C VAL A 437 -35.58 -2.15 11.00
N LEU A 438 -36.50 -1.20 10.78
CA LEU A 438 -37.87 -1.27 11.31
C LEU A 438 -38.61 -2.52 10.82
N ARG A 439 -38.45 -2.87 9.53
CA ARG A 439 -39.04 -4.09 8.93
C ARG A 439 -38.50 -5.37 9.56
N LYS A 440 -37.19 -5.43 9.87
CA LYS A 440 -36.58 -6.54 10.60
C LYS A 440 -37.06 -6.61 12.05
N VAL A 441 -37.04 -5.49 12.77
CA VAL A 441 -37.54 -5.40 14.15
C VAL A 441 -39.02 -5.82 14.25
N ASN A 442 -39.86 -5.39 13.31
CA ASN A 442 -41.26 -5.81 13.25
C ASN A 442 -41.43 -7.31 12.97
N LYS A 443 -40.59 -7.92 12.11
CA LYS A 443 -40.58 -9.38 11.91
C LYS A 443 -40.19 -10.14 13.17
N GLU A 444 -39.10 -9.74 13.84
CA GLU A 444 -38.67 -10.36 15.09
C GLU A 444 -39.72 -10.16 16.21
N MET A 445 -40.33 -8.97 16.29
CA MET A 445 -41.41 -8.70 17.24
C MET A 445 -42.65 -9.58 16.97
N LEU A 446 -43.04 -9.75 15.71
CA LEU A 446 -44.14 -10.65 15.34
C LEU A 446 -43.81 -12.12 15.68
N LEU A 447 -42.57 -12.57 15.45
CA LEU A 447 -42.11 -13.89 15.86
C LEU A 447 -42.22 -14.06 17.39
N VAL A 448 -41.67 -13.13 18.17
CA VAL A 448 -41.74 -13.14 19.65
C VAL A 448 -43.17 -13.11 20.17
N LEU A 449 -44.06 -12.31 19.56
CA LEU A 449 -45.49 -12.28 19.91
C LEU A 449 -46.18 -13.61 19.56
N SER A 450 -45.85 -14.21 18.41
CA SER A 450 -46.40 -15.51 18.00
C SER A 450 -45.97 -16.63 18.95
N GLU A 451 -44.69 -16.68 19.38
CA GLU A 451 -44.21 -17.63 20.38
C GLU A 451 -44.90 -17.43 21.73
N LYS A 452 -45.01 -16.17 22.19
CA LYS A 452 -45.70 -15.84 23.45
C LYS A 452 -47.20 -16.20 23.43
N SER A 453 -47.80 -16.33 22.25
CA SER A 453 -49.21 -16.72 22.09
C SER A 453 -49.46 -18.24 22.10
N LYS A 454 -48.42 -19.06 21.95
CA LYS A 454 -48.54 -20.53 22.00
C LYS A 454 -48.80 -21.01 23.43
N LYS A 455 -49.88 -21.76 23.63
CA LYS A 455 -50.27 -22.33 24.94
C LYS A 455 -49.41 -23.52 25.39
N GLU A 456 -48.66 -24.14 24.49
CA GLU A 456 -47.75 -25.25 24.80
C GLU A 456 -46.30 -24.74 24.82
N SER A 457 -45.68 -24.73 26.00
CA SER A 457 -44.28 -24.36 26.18
C SER A 457 -43.35 -25.47 25.67
N THR A 458 -43.18 -25.54 24.36
CA THR A 458 -42.06 -26.27 23.73
C THR A 458 -40.75 -25.55 24.04
N LEU A 459 -39.67 -26.32 24.24
CA LEU A 459 -38.40 -25.75 24.71
C LEU A 459 -37.76 -24.90 23.59
N PRO A 460 -36.99 -23.85 23.91
CA PRO A 460 -36.38 -22.99 22.90
C PRO A 460 -35.49 -23.72 21.86
N THR A 461 -35.00 -24.92 22.20
CA THR A 461 -34.24 -25.80 21.31
C THR A 461 -35.08 -26.57 20.30
N ASP A 462 -36.41 -26.68 20.48
CA ASP A 462 -37.30 -27.34 19.51
C ASP A 462 -37.60 -26.45 18.29
N LEU A 463 -37.51 -25.12 18.43
CA LEU A 463 -37.63 -24.17 17.31
C LEU A 463 -36.50 -24.31 16.26
N TRP A 464 -35.36 -24.87 16.67
CA TRP A 464 -34.20 -25.10 15.80
C TRP A 464 -34.17 -26.54 15.24
N LYS A 465 -35.11 -27.39 15.62
CA LYS A 465 -35.30 -28.69 14.98
C LYS A 465 -36.16 -28.49 13.74
N HIS A 466 -35.63 -28.85 12.57
CA HIS A 466 -36.50 -29.08 11.41
C HIS A 466 -37.62 -30.05 11.82
N GLN A 467 -38.84 -29.82 11.31
CA GLN A 467 -39.93 -30.81 11.41
C GLN A 467 -39.44 -32.12 10.76
N VAL A 468 -38.99 -33.05 11.60
CA VAL A 468 -38.59 -34.39 11.17
C VAL A 468 -39.85 -35.08 10.66
N MET A 469 -39.81 -35.60 9.42
CA MET A 469 -40.91 -36.40 8.89
C MET A 469 -41.22 -37.53 9.87
N LYS A 470 -42.49 -37.66 10.26
CA LYS A 470 -42.93 -38.53 11.34
C LYS A 470 -43.02 -40.02 10.93
N GLU A 471 -42.29 -40.40 9.89
CA GLU A 471 -42.30 -41.74 9.29
C GLU A 471 -40.93 -42.41 9.47
N ASN A 472 -40.90 -43.44 10.32
CA ASN A 472 -39.70 -44.22 10.60
C ASN A 472 -39.39 -45.14 9.41
N PHE A 473 -38.47 -44.72 8.55
CA PHE A 473 -37.98 -45.56 7.45
C PHE A 473 -37.14 -46.73 8.00
N SER A 474 -37.73 -47.92 8.10
CA SER A 474 -37.05 -49.15 8.52
C SER A 474 -37.07 -50.23 7.44
N VAL A 475 -35.94 -50.42 6.77
CA VAL A 475 -35.73 -51.57 5.88
C VAL A 475 -35.45 -52.80 6.74
N VAL A 476 -36.43 -53.70 6.83
CA VAL A 476 -36.27 -54.99 7.52
C VAL A 476 -35.17 -55.80 6.82
N ARG A 477 -34.15 -56.24 7.56
CA ARG A 477 -33.07 -57.08 7.01
C ARG A 477 -33.64 -58.38 6.45
N PRO A 478 -33.52 -58.66 5.14
CA PRO A 478 -34.09 -59.86 4.54
C PRO A 478 -33.19 -61.07 4.82
N GLN A 479 -33.76 -62.14 5.39
CA GLN A 479 -33.07 -63.38 5.75
C GLN A 479 -32.84 -64.32 4.54
N ILE A 480 -32.40 -63.77 3.40
CA ILE A 480 -32.29 -64.53 2.14
C ILE A 480 -31.14 -65.54 2.21
N VAL A 481 -29.98 -65.12 2.74
CA VAL A 481 -28.79 -65.97 2.82
C VAL A 481 -29.03 -67.10 3.82
N GLU A 482 -29.65 -66.79 4.94
CA GLU A 482 -29.98 -67.74 6.00
C GLU A 482 -30.97 -68.81 5.50
N LYS A 483 -32.03 -68.40 4.76
CA LYS A 483 -32.99 -69.33 4.13
C LYS A 483 -32.37 -70.16 2.99
N PHE A 484 -31.48 -69.57 2.20
CA PHE A 484 -30.80 -70.28 1.12
C PHE A 484 -29.84 -71.33 1.66
N ILE A 485 -29.03 -71.00 2.67
CA ILE A 485 -28.14 -71.96 3.34
C ILE A 485 -28.98 -73.09 3.95
N GLN A 486 -30.09 -72.79 4.61
CA GLN A 486 -30.98 -73.81 5.16
C GLN A 486 -31.46 -74.80 4.08
N LYS A 487 -32.03 -74.30 2.97
CA LYS A 487 -32.48 -75.14 1.84
C LYS A 487 -31.35 -75.91 1.16
N LEU A 488 -30.18 -75.30 1.00
CA LEU A 488 -29.02 -75.94 0.40
C LEU A 488 -28.57 -77.14 1.25
N MET A 489 -28.57 -76.97 2.58
CA MET A 489 -28.20 -77.99 3.58
C MET A 489 -29.31 -79.01 3.90
N GLU A 490 -30.48 -78.96 3.24
CA GLU A 490 -31.53 -79.98 3.41
C GLU A 490 -31.20 -81.31 2.71
N ASN A 491 -30.49 -81.30 1.57
CA ASN A 491 -30.16 -82.49 0.79
C ASN A 491 -28.66 -82.55 0.37
N TYR A 492 -27.75 -82.24 1.29
CA TYR A 492 -26.31 -82.38 1.06
C TYR A 492 -25.85 -83.84 1.19
N GLN A 493 -24.77 -84.19 0.49
CA GLN A 493 -24.08 -85.47 0.67
C GLN A 493 -22.69 -85.20 1.29
N ASP A 494 -22.54 -85.60 2.54
CA ASP A 494 -21.28 -85.48 3.29
C ASP A 494 -20.34 -86.63 2.90
N SER A 495 -19.16 -86.28 2.37
CA SER A 495 -18.11 -87.23 1.98
C SER A 495 -16.89 -87.16 2.91
N GLY A 496 -16.94 -86.37 3.99
CA GLY A 496 -15.83 -86.10 4.91
C GLY A 496 -15.18 -84.74 4.64
N PRO A 497 -14.10 -84.65 3.85
CA PRO A 497 -13.45 -83.37 3.54
C PRO A 497 -14.21 -82.54 2.49
N GLU A 498 -15.17 -83.13 1.76
CA GLU A 498 -15.91 -82.50 0.67
C GLU A 498 -17.43 -82.69 0.83
N ILE A 499 -18.17 -81.59 0.74
CA ILE A 499 -19.64 -81.60 0.69
C ILE A 499 -20.05 -81.56 -0.78
N THR A 500 -20.82 -82.55 -1.22
CA THR A 500 -21.32 -82.60 -2.60
C THR A 500 -22.83 -82.40 -2.66
N PHE A 501 -23.29 -81.68 -3.68
CA PHE A 501 -24.71 -81.40 -3.91
C PHE A 501 -25.11 -82.00 -5.25
N ARG A 502 -26.27 -82.67 -5.30
CA ARG A 502 -26.85 -83.11 -6.59
C ARG A 502 -27.20 -81.88 -7.41
N LYS A 503 -26.86 -81.91 -8.70
CA LYS A 503 -27.07 -80.80 -9.64
C LYS A 503 -28.53 -80.30 -9.60
N ASP A 504 -29.49 -81.20 -9.68
CA ASP A 504 -30.92 -80.88 -9.72
C ASP A 504 -31.41 -80.19 -8.43
N HIS A 505 -30.84 -80.56 -7.27
CA HIS A 505 -31.13 -79.90 -5.98
C HIS A 505 -30.50 -78.50 -5.93
N LEU A 506 -29.26 -78.36 -6.38
CA LEU A 506 -28.60 -77.04 -6.46
C LEU A 506 -29.34 -76.10 -7.42
N GLU A 507 -29.79 -76.57 -8.58
CA GLU A 507 -30.61 -75.80 -9.52
C GLU A 507 -31.95 -75.38 -8.89
N ALA A 508 -32.63 -76.28 -8.17
CA ALA A 508 -33.85 -75.93 -7.42
C ALA A 508 -33.62 -74.89 -6.31
N CYS A 509 -32.52 -75.00 -5.56
CA CYS A 509 -32.12 -74.01 -4.55
C CYS A 509 -31.79 -72.65 -5.17
N LEU A 510 -31.08 -72.61 -6.31
CA LEU A 510 -30.75 -71.38 -7.03
C LEU A 510 -31.99 -70.72 -7.66
N LEU A 511 -32.94 -71.50 -8.18
CA LEU A 511 -34.23 -70.98 -8.63
C LEU A 511 -35.04 -70.38 -7.47
N SER A 512 -35.07 -71.05 -6.31
CA SER A 512 -35.70 -70.49 -5.12
C SER A 512 -35.02 -69.19 -4.67
N LEU A 513 -33.68 -69.14 -4.68
CA LEU A 513 -32.92 -67.93 -4.35
C LEU A 513 -33.27 -66.77 -5.31
N GLY A 514 -33.38 -67.05 -6.61
CA GLY A 514 -33.84 -66.08 -7.60
C GLY A 514 -35.24 -65.53 -7.28
N CYS A 515 -36.18 -66.40 -6.91
CA CYS A 515 -37.51 -65.98 -6.48
C CYS A 515 -37.49 -65.14 -5.18
N ASP A 516 -36.73 -65.55 -4.17
CA ASP A 516 -36.61 -64.88 -2.88
C ASP A 516 -35.95 -63.48 -3.02
N VAL A 517 -34.93 -63.36 -3.88
CA VAL A 517 -34.31 -62.07 -4.24
C VAL A 517 -35.30 -61.18 -5.00
N MET A 518 -35.98 -61.69 -6.02
CA MET A 518 -36.97 -60.90 -6.79
C MET A 518 -38.13 -60.41 -5.91
N ALA A 519 -38.59 -61.23 -4.94
CA ALA A 519 -39.58 -60.82 -3.96
C ALA A 519 -39.06 -59.69 -3.05
N ARG A 520 -37.81 -59.74 -2.60
CA ARG A 520 -37.17 -58.69 -1.81
C ARG A 520 -37.00 -57.38 -2.59
N GLU A 521 -36.56 -57.44 -3.85
CA GLU A 521 -36.42 -56.23 -4.68
C GLU A 521 -37.79 -55.59 -4.92
N ARG A 522 -38.83 -56.40 -5.15
CA ARG A 522 -40.21 -55.92 -5.27
C ARG A 522 -40.69 -55.23 -4.00
N ILE A 523 -40.54 -55.85 -2.83
CA ILE A 523 -40.96 -55.24 -1.55
C ILE A 523 -40.17 -53.95 -1.28
N SER A 524 -38.87 -53.94 -1.61
CA SER A 524 -38.02 -52.75 -1.48
C SER A 524 -38.53 -51.62 -2.38
N PHE A 525 -38.79 -51.91 -3.66
CA PHE A 525 -39.35 -50.95 -4.61
C PHE A 525 -40.73 -50.41 -4.18
N GLU A 526 -41.64 -51.28 -3.75
CA GLU A 526 -42.96 -50.89 -3.23
C GLU A 526 -42.82 -49.98 -1.98
N THR A 527 -41.90 -50.29 -1.07
CA THR A 527 -41.61 -49.47 0.13
C THR A 527 -41.06 -48.09 -0.24
N TYR A 528 -40.07 -48.01 -1.13
CA TYR A 528 -39.54 -46.72 -1.62
C TYR A 528 -40.61 -45.93 -2.39
N SER A 529 -41.41 -46.59 -3.23
CA SER A 529 -42.48 -45.94 -4.00
C SER A 529 -43.53 -45.30 -3.09
N MET A 530 -43.98 -45.98 -2.03
CA MET A 530 -44.92 -45.39 -1.06
C MET A 530 -44.29 -44.20 -0.32
N CYS A 531 -43.02 -44.30 0.09
CA CYS A 531 -42.32 -43.20 0.74
C CYS A 531 -42.25 -41.95 -0.18
N TYR A 532 -41.88 -42.11 -1.46
CA TYR A 532 -41.89 -40.99 -2.40
C TYR A 532 -43.30 -40.45 -2.68
N GLU A 533 -44.33 -41.31 -2.76
CA GLU A 533 -45.71 -40.86 -2.92
C GLU A 533 -46.22 -40.09 -1.70
N HIS A 534 -45.87 -40.48 -0.46
CA HIS A 534 -46.18 -39.71 0.75
C HIS A 534 -45.46 -38.36 0.80
N ILE A 535 -44.17 -38.31 0.44
CA ILE A 535 -43.41 -37.06 0.34
C ILE A 535 -44.06 -36.11 -0.67
N LEU A 536 -44.48 -36.62 -1.83
CA LEU A 536 -45.19 -35.85 -2.85
C LEU A 536 -46.57 -35.38 -2.38
N GLN A 537 -47.34 -36.21 -1.66
CA GLN A 537 -48.63 -35.83 -1.09
C GLN A 537 -48.47 -34.71 -0.05
N HIS A 538 -47.50 -34.83 0.86
CA HIS A 538 -47.18 -33.78 1.84
C HIS A 538 -46.73 -32.49 1.18
N ALA A 539 -45.89 -32.56 0.13
CA ALA A 539 -45.47 -31.39 -0.65
C ALA A 539 -46.66 -30.71 -1.34
N ARG A 540 -47.60 -31.48 -1.91
CA ARG A 540 -48.84 -30.99 -2.53
C ARG A 540 -49.79 -30.34 -1.52
N GLN A 541 -49.98 -30.95 -0.34
CA GLN A 541 -50.79 -30.36 0.73
C GLN A 541 -50.20 -29.03 1.22
N ARG A 542 -48.87 -28.96 1.38
CA ARG A 542 -48.18 -27.74 1.80
C ARG A 542 -48.18 -26.66 0.72
N LEU A 543 -48.11 -27.02 -0.56
CA LEU A 543 -48.34 -26.11 -1.68
C LEU A 543 -49.75 -25.52 -1.58
N HIS A 544 -50.77 -26.38 -1.44
CA HIS A 544 -52.16 -25.94 -1.38
C HIS A 544 -52.47 -25.03 -0.19
N GLN A 545 -51.88 -25.28 0.98
CA GLN A 545 -51.95 -24.35 2.11
C GLN A 545 -51.31 -22.99 1.80
N LYS A 546 -50.19 -22.96 1.07
CA LYS A 546 -49.53 -21.70 0.68
C LYS A 546 -50.25 -20.95 -0.44
N GLU A 547 -50.90 -21.67 -1.36
CA GLU A 547 -51.83 -21.10 -2.33
C GLU A 547 -53.02 -20.44 -1.60
N GLN A 548 -53.61 -21.12 -0.61
CA GLN A 548 -54.70 -20.57 0.21
C GLN A 548 -54.27 -19.35 1.03
N GLU A 549 -53.11 -19.39 1.69
CA GLU A 549 -52.54 -18.22 2.39
C GLU A 549 -52.30 -17.03 1.44
N LEU A 550 -51.86 -17.29 0.20
CA LEU A 550 -51.69 -16.25 -0.82
C LEU A 550 -53.03 -15.69 -1.31
N ASP A 551 -54.03 -16.54 -1.55
CA ASP A 551 -55.40 -16.14 -1.89
C ASP A 551 -56.03 -15.25 -0.79
N GLU A 552 -55.77 -15.56 0.48
CA GLU A 552 -56.20 -14.76 1.63
C GLU A 552 -55.45 -13.41 1.69
N LEU A 553 -54.12 -13.42 1.49
CA LEU A 553 -53.32 -12.20 1.40
C LEU A 553 -53.74 -11.31 0.22
N GLN A 554 -54.08 -11.90 -0.93
CA GLN A 554 -54.52 -11.18 -2.13
C GLN A 554 -55.96 -10.65 -2.01
N ARG A 555 -56.80 -11.25 -1.15
CA ARG A 555 -58.10 -10.68 -0.74
C ARG A 555 -57.97 -9.60 0.34
N SER A 556 -56.91 -9.61 1.13
CA SER A 556 -56.63 -8.55 2.10
C SER A 556 -56.07 -7.30 1.38
N GLN A 557 -56.82 -6.20 1.38
CA GLN A 557 -56.48 -5.00 0.61
C GLN A 557 -55.22 -4.30 1.13
N VAL A 558 -54.07 -4.55 0.49
CA VAL A 558 -52.79 -3.85 0.68
C VAL A 558 -52.19 -3.53 -0.71
N PRO A 559 -51.47 -2.40 -0.92
CA PRO A 559 -51.13 -1.92 -2.26
C PRO A 559 -50.15 -2.80 -3.07
N PRO A 560 -50.18 -2.72 -4.41
CA PRO A 560 -49.58 -3.73 -5.30
C PRO A 560 -48.11 -3.43 -5.68
N GLU A 561 -47.18 -3.51 -4.73
CA GLU A 561 -45.74 -3.26 -5.02
C GLU A 561 -44.80 -4.48 -4.94
N ASP A 562 -45.22 -5.64 -4.40
CA ASP A 562 -44.32 -6.79 -4.16
C ASP A 562 -44.56 -8.04 -5.05
N HIS A 563 -45.59 -8.03 -5.91
CA HIS A 563 -46.06 -9.26 -6.59
C HIS A 563 -45.08 -9.88 -7.60
N ALA A 564 -44.35 -9.08 -8.40
CA ALA A 564 -43.53 -9.60 -9.50
C ALA A 564 -42.33 -10.47 -9.03
N GLY A 565 -41.75 -10.16 -7.86
CA GLY A 565 -40.69 -10.99 -7.27
C GLY A 565 -41.24 -12.32 -6.73
N GLN A 566 -42.46 -12.28 -6.19
CA GLN A 566 -43.14 -13.43 -5.61
C GLN A 566 -43.68 -14.38 -6.71
N GLU A 567 -44.25 -13.85 -7.79
CA GLU A 567 -44.63 -14.60 -9.00
C GLU A 567 -43.43 -15.31 -9.63
N LYS A 568 -42.28 -14.64 -9.77
CA LYS A 568 -41.09 -15.24 -10.39
C LYS A 568 -40.44 -16.31 -9.51
N LEU A 569 -40.55 -16.19 -8.18
CA LEU A 569 -40.20 -17.27 -7.25
C LEU A 569 -41.21 -18.42 -7.33
N HIS A 570 -42.51 -18.13 -7.47
CA HIS A 570 -43.57 -19.12 -7.63
C HIS A 570 -43.43 -19.90 -8.94
N GLU A 571 -43.09 -19.24 -10.05
CA GLU A 571 -42.84 -19.87 -11.35
C GLU A 571 -41.56 -20.71 -11.34
N ASN A 572 -40.48 -20.25 -10.69
CA ASN A 572 -39.29 -21.06 -10.47
C ASN A 572 -39.57 -22.28 -9.57
N TRP A 573 -40.41 -22.13 -8.55
CA TRP A 573 -40.80 -23.20 -7.62
C TRP A 573 -41.71 -24.23 -8.29
N LEU A 574 -42.70 -23.78 -9.07
CA LEU A 574 -43.54 -24.65 -9.92
C LEU A 574 -42.68 -25.40 -10.95
N ASN A 575 -41.75 -24.71 -11.64
CA ASN A 575 -40.81 -25.36 -12.55
C ASN A 575 -39.91 -26.38 -11.85
N LEU A 576 -39.51 -26.15 -10.60
CA LEU A 576 -38.73 -27.11 -9.82
C LEU A 576 -39.57 -28.33 -9.42
N ILE A 577 -40.81 -28.12 -8.95
CA ILE A 577 -41.75 -29.21 -8.62
C ILE A 577 -42.09 -30.03 -9.87
N GLN A 578 -42.31 -29.37 -11.01
CA GLN A 578 -42.58 -30.03 -12.29
C GLN A 578 -41.39 -30.90 -12.71
N LYS A 579 -40.16 -30.37 -12.67
CA LYS A 579 -38.93 -31.15 -12.96
C LYS A 579 -38.71 -32.31 -12.01
N VAL A 580 -39.05 -32.17 -10.72
CA VAL A 580 -38.97 -33.29 -9.76
C VAL A 580 -40.05 -34.34 -10.06
N CYS A 581 -41.27 -33.94 -10.44
CA CYS A 581 -42.31 -34.87 -10.88
C CYS A 581 -41.91 -35.61 -12.17
N GLU A 582 -41.32 -34.91 -13.14
CA GLU A 582 -40.80 -35.47 -14.39
C GLU A 582 -39.69 -36.48 -14.11
N LEU A 583 -38.67 -36.12 -13.32
CA LEU A 583 -37.57 -37.01 -12.96
C LEU A 583 -38.04 -38.27 -12.20
N ILE A 584 -39.01 -38.13 -11.29
CA ILE A 584 -39.63 -39.28 -10.61
C ILE A 584 -40.41 -40.16 -11.60
N SER A 585 -41.08 -39.57 -12.58
CA SER A 585 -41.78 -40.31 -13.62
C SER A 585 -40.80 -41.05 -14.55
N GLU A 586 -39.69 -40.42 -14.92
CA GLU A 586 -38.61 -41.03 -15.71
C GLU A 586 -38.03 -42.23 -14.97
N VAL A 587 -37.58 -42.07 -13.72
CA VAL A 587 -37.06 -43.17 -12.88
C VAL A 587 -38.09 -44.29 -12.68
N ARG A 588 -39.39 -43.96 -12.57
CA ARG A 588 -40.46 -44.98 -12.51
C ARG A 588 -40.61 -45.72 -13.84
N THR A 589 -40.52 -45.03 -14.98
CA THR A 589 -40.54 -45.69 -16.30
C THR A 589 -39.27 -46.50 -16.57
N GLU A 590 -38.10 -46.06 -16.11
CA GLU A 590 -36.83 -46.79 -16.18
C GLU A 590 -36.90 -48.06 -15.31
N GLY A 591 -37.40 -47.96 -14.08
CA GLY A 591 -37.67 -49.12 -13.22
C GLY A 591 -38.64 -50.12 -13.86
N ILE A 592 -39.74 -49.65 -14.46
CA ILE A 592 -40.71 -50.51 -15.16
C ILE A 592 -40.13 -51.12 -16.43
N THR A 593 -39.30 -50.41 -17.20
CA THR A 593 -38.66 -50.94 -18.40
C THR A 593 -37.56 -51.95 -18.06
N ASN A 594 -36.74 -51.69 -17.03
CA ASN A 594 -35.79 -52.66 -16.49
C ASN A 594 -36.50 -53.92 -15.94
N MET A 595 -37.62 -53.77 -15.22
CA MET A 595 -38.45 -54.92 -14.81
C MET A 595 -39.08 -55.65 -16.00
N LYS A 596 -39.49 -54.94 -17.06
CA LYS A 596 -39.98 -55.57 -18.31
C LYS A 596 -38.86 -56.27 -19.08
N GLU A 597 -37.64 -55.75 -19.08
CA GLU A 597 -36.47 -56.42 -19.67
C GLU A 597 -36.12 -57.69 -18.91
N LEU A 598 -36.07 -57.64 -17.58
CA LEU A 598 -35.87 -58.82 -16.73
C LEU A 598 -37.00 -59.83 -16.98
N LYS A 599 -38.26 -59.37 -17.06
CA LYS A 599 -39.40 -60.23 -17.40
C LYS A 599 -39.35 -60.82 -18.82
N LYS A 600 -38.79 -60.10 -19.81
CA LYS A 600 -38.56 -60.64 -21.17
C LYS A 600 -37.42 -61.65 -21.20
N LYS A 601 -36.30 -61.37 -20.52
CA LYS A 601 -35.13 -62.26 -20.38
C LYS A 601 -35.50 -63.59 -19.70
N TRP A 602 -36.55 -63.60 -18.88
CA TRP A 602 -37.04 -64.77 -18.14
C TRP A 602 -38.48 -65.21 -18.51
N GLY A 603 -39.05 -64.70 -19.60
CA GLY A 603 -40.47 -64.88 -19.91
C GLY A 603 -40.80 -64.60 -21.37
N SER A 604 -40.68 -65.63 -22.20
CA SER A 604 -41.02 -65.61 -23.63
C SER A 604 -42.16 -66.58 -23.94
N ALA A 605 -43.35 -66.04 -24.24
CA ALA A 605 -44.44 -66.80 -24.87
C ALA A 605 -45.38 -65.91 -25.71
N ARG A 606 -45.10 -65.88 -27.02
CA ARG A 606 -45.93 -65.44 -28.17
C ARG A 606 -46.17 -63.92 -28.40
N PRO A 607 -46.15 -63.48 -29.68
CA PRO A 607 -46.51 -62.13 -30.12
C PRO A 607 -47.98 -62.03 -30.55
N ASP A 608 -48.47 -60.80 -30.73
CA ASP A 608 -49.82 -60.49 -31.20
C ASP A 608 -49.77 -59.76 -32.56
N GLU A 609 -50.77 -59.99 -33.41
CA GLU A 609 -50.90 -59.41 -34.76
C GLU A 609 -51.62 -58.05 -34.65
N GLY A 610 -51.32 -56.99 -35.42
CA GLY A 610 -51.42 -56.94 -36.88
C GLY A 610 -52.67 -56.15 -37.31
N ILE A 611 -52.62 -54.81 -37.29
CA ILE A 611 -53.72 -53.94 -37.77
C ILE A 611 -53.21 -52.93 -38.81
N LYS A 612 -54.09 -52.66 -39.80
CA LYS A 612 -53.81 -52.14 -41.14
C LYS A 612 -53.47 -50.65 -41.22
N GLU A 613 -52.85 -50.28 -42.34
CA GLU A 613 -52.37 -48.93 -42.65
C GLU A 613 -53.45 -48.05 -43.29
N ASN A 614 -53.41 -46.74 -43.00
CA ASN A 614 -54.32 -45.70 -43.50
C ASN A 614 -53.52 -44.66 -44.34
N PRO A 615 -54.16 -43.89 -45.25
CA PRO A 615 -53.47 -43.00 -46.20
C PRO A 615 -52.70 -41.82 -45.59
N ALA A 616 -52.77 -41.62 -44.27
CA ALA A 616 -51.85 -40.72 -43.56
C ALA A 616 -50.37 -41.12 -43.69
N LYS A 617 -50.07 -42.40 -44.01
CA LYS A 617 -48.71 -42.90 -44.13
C LYS A 617 -47.90 -42.27 -45.27
N GLU A 618 -48.50 -41.86 -46.37
CA GLU A 618 -47.74 -41.27 -47.49
C GLU A 618 -47.22 -39.85 -47.17
N GLN A 619 -48.02 -39.05 -46.45
CA GLN A 619 -47.55 -37.75 -45.94
C GLN A 619 -46.49 -37.91 -44.84
N ILE A 620 -46.65 -38.92 -43.99
CA ILE A 620 -45.63 -39.28 -42.99
C ILE A 620 -44.33 -39.74 -43.67
N LEU A 621 -44.39 -40.56 -44.72
CA LEU A 621 -43.21 -41.01 -45.48
C LEU A 621 -42.45 -39.85 -46.15
N ALA A 622 -43.15 -38.85 -46.66
CA ALA A 622 -42.52 -37.62 -47.19
C ALA A 622 -41.82 -36.83 -46.07
N LEU A 623 -42.51 -36.58 -44.96
CA LEU A 623 -41.94 -35.88 -43.79
C LEU A 623 -40.80 -36.67 -43.11
N GLU A 624 -40.83 -38.00 -43.16
CA GLU A 624 -39.73 -38.87 -42.74
C GLU A 624 -38.52 -38.72 -43.65
N GLN A 625 -38.73 -38.62 -44.97
CA GLN A 625 -37.65 -38.44 -45.94
C GLN A 625 -36.98 -37.07 -45.77
N ASP A 626 -37.77 -36.02 -45.57
CA ASP A 626 -37.24 -34.67 -45.27
C ASP A 626 -36.52 -34.65 -43.91
N ASN A 627 -37.08 -35.28 -42.86
CA ASN A 627 -36.40 -35.44 -41.57
C ASN A 627 -35.08 -36.23 -41.69
N ARG A 628 -35.00 -37.27 -42.53
CA ARG A 628 -33.75 -37.99 -42.81
C ARG A 628 -32.71 -37.07 -43.47
N SER A 629 -33.13 -36.21 -44.41
CA SER A 629 -32.24 -35.24 -45.06
C SER A 629 -31.74 -34.16 -44.08
N LEU A 630 -32.62 -33.60 -43.26
CA LEU A 630 -32.30 -32.64 -42.21
C LEU A 630 -31.40 -33.25 -41.14
N ALA A 631 -31.67 -34.49 -40.70
CA ALA A 631 -30.81 -35.21 -39.78
C ALA A 631 -29.39 -35.43 -40.35
N ALA A 632 -29.26 -35.67 -41.66
CA ALA A 632 -27.96 -35.76 -42.31
C ALA A 632 -27.21 -34.41 -42.34
N LEU A 633 -27.91 -33.31 -42.60
CA LEU A 633 -27.33 -31.96 -42.53
C LEU A 633 -26.92 -31.58 -41.09
N VAL A 634 -27.77 -31.84 -40.09
CA VAL A 634 -27.46 -31.62 -38.67
C VAL A 634 -26.24 -32.45 -38.24
N ARG A 635 -26.09 -33.69 -38.69
CA ARG A 635 -24.88 -34.49 -38.45
C ARG A 635 -23.63 -33.87 -39.08
N LYS A 636 -23.72 -33.35 -40.32
CA LYS A 636 -22.60 -32.63 -40.97
C LYS A 636 -22.22 -31.36 -40.21
N VAL A 637 -23.20 -30.53 -39.82
CA VAL A 637 -22.96 -29.31 -39.02
C VAL A 637 -22.30 -29.66 -37.67
N ARG A 638 -22.79 -30.70 -36.97
CA ARG A 638 -22.18 -31.20 -35.73
C ARG A 638 -20.74 -31.68 -35.93
N SER A 639 -20.45 -32.38 -37.04
CA SER A 639 -19.08 -32.80 -37.35
C SER A 639 -18.14 -31.63 -37.63
N LEU A 640 -18.62 -30.58 -38.32
CA LEU A 640 -17.86 -29.36 -38.59
C LEU A 640 -17.63 -28.51 -37.33
N SER A 641 -18.61 -28.42 -36.42
CA SER A 641 -18.42 -27.74 -35.14
C SER A 641 -17.43 -28.49 -34.25
N LEU A 642 -17.49 -29.82 -34.19
CA LEU A 642 -16.52 -30.65 -33.47
C LEU A 642 -15.11 -30.51 -34.06
N TRP A 643 -14.96 -30.49 -35.39
CA TRP A 643 -13.66 -30.28 -36.02
C TRP A 643 -13.09 -28.88 -35.73
N ARG A 644 -13.92 -27.82 -35.83
CA ARG A 644 -13.53 -26.45 -35.47
C ARG A 644 -13.07 -26.36 -34.01
N GLN A 645 -13.81 -26.99 -33.10
CA GLN A 645 -13.48 -27.05 -31.67
C GLN A 645 -12.16 -27.81 -31.43
N ALA A 646 -11.94 -28.95 -32.10
CA ALA A 646 -10.70 -29.70 -32.01
C ALA A 646 -9.49 -28.90 -32.52
N VAL A 647 -9.61 -28.21 -33.65
CA VAL A 647 -8.56 -27.34 -34.19
C VAL A 647 -8.23 -26.22 -33.20
N GLN A 648 -9.23 -25.52 -32.65
CA GLN A 648 -9.02 -24.49 -31.62
C GLN A 648 -8.35 -25.07 -30.36
N GLN A 649 -8.79 -26.23 -29.87
CA GLN A 649 -8.17 -26.90 -28.72
C GLN A 649 -6.70 -27.27 -28.97
N THR A 650 -6.34 -27.75 -30.17
CA THR A 650 -4.93 -28.04 -30.51
C THR A 650 -4.10 -26.76 -30.57
N HIS A 651 -4.64 -25.67 -31.09
CA HIS A 651 -3.96 -24.38 -31.12
C HIS A 651 -3.69 -23.83 -29.70
N PHE A 652 -4.72 -23.79 -28.84
CA PHE A 652 -4.57 -23.37 -27.45
C PHE A 652 -3.63 -24.27 -26.65
N ARG A 653 -3.67 -25.60 -26.85
CA ARG A 653 -2.71 -26.54 -26.24
C ARG A 653 -1.26 -26.25 -26.67
N GLY A 654 -1.05 -25.89 -27.95
CA GLY A 654 0.25 -25.49 -28.48
C GLY A 654 0.75 -24.13 -28.00
N GLN A 655 -0.15 -23.19 -27.70
CA GLN A 655 0.19 -21.92 -27.02
C GLN A 655 0.55 -22.19 -25.55
N LEU A 656 -0.28 -22.94 -24.82
CA LEU A 656 -0.07 -23.29 -23.41
C LEU A 656 1.29 -23.97 -23.20
N SER A 657 1.62 -24.97 -24.02
CA SER A 657 2.90 -25.68 -23.91
C SER A 657 4.13 -24.80 -24.21
N ARG A 658 3.99 -23.75 -25.03
CA ARG A 658 5.06 -22.76 -25.26
C ARG A 658 5.22 -21.83 -24.06
N ALA A 659 4.11 -21.27 -23.57
CA ALA A 659 4.10 -20.42 -22.37
C ALA A 659 4.62 -21.17 -21.12
N GLU A 660 4.31 -22.47 -20.97
CA GLU A 660 4.86 -23.31 -19.90
C GLU A 660 6.39 -23.46 -20.01
N LYS A 661 6.92 -23.72 -21.21
CA LYS A 661 8.37 -23.83 -21.45
C LYS A 661 9.09 -22.51 -21.19
N GLU A 662 8.52 -21.39 -21.65
CA GLU A 662 9.04 -20.04 -21.38
C GLU A 662 9.00 -19.71 -19.88
N SER A 663 7.91 -20.05 -19.18
CA SER A 663 7.80 -19.89 -17.73
C SER A 663 8.85 -20.72 -16.97
N ILE A 664 9.07 -21.98 -17.37
CA ILE A 664 10.10 -22.85 -16.78
C ILE A 664 11.51 -22.27 -17.04
N GLN A 665 11.77 -21.74 -18.23
CA GLN A 665 13.07 -21.15 -18.57
C GLN A 665 13.31 -19.84 -17.80
N SER A 666 12.30 -18.97 -17.70
CA SER A 666 12.34 -17.76 -16.88
C SER A 666 12.57 -18.07 -15.39
N LYS A 667 11.91 -19.10 -14.85
CA LYS A 667 12.15 -19.58 -13.48
C LYS A 667 13.59 -20.05 -13.27
N LYS A 668 14.19 -20.76 -14.24
CA LYS A 668 15.60 -21.18 -14.15
C LYS A 668 16.55 -20.00 -14.12
N GLU A 669 16.34 -18.99 -14.97
CA GLU A 669 17.20 -17.80 -15.00
C GLU A 669 17.04 -16.95 -13.72
N CYS A 670 15.82 -16.81 -13.21
CA CYS A 670 15.56 -16.17 -11.91
C CYS A 670 16.29 -16.88 -10.76
N LEU A 671 16.25 -18.22 -10.71
CA LEU A 671 17.00 -19.00 -9.71
C LEU A 671 18.52 -18.82 -9.85
N ARG A 672 19.03 -18.72 -11.08
CA ARG A 672 20.46 -18.44 -11.34
C ARG A 672 20.87 -17.07 -10.81
N ILE A 673 20.10 -16.02 -11.12
CA ILE A 673 20.33 -14.66 -10.64
C ILE A 673 20.28 -14.62 -9.10
N LYS A 674 19.29 -15.29 -8.50
CA LYS A 674 19.17 -15.39 -7.03
C LYS A 674 20.39 -16.05 -6.40
N LEU A 675 20.90 -17.15 -6.97
CA LEU A 675 22.10 -17.83 -6.47
C LEU A 675 23.34 -16.92 -6.51
N MET A 676 23.53 -16.17 -7.59
CA MET A 676 24.62 -15.20 -7.71
C MET A 676 24.51 -14.09 -6.64
N ALA A 677 23.31 -13.52 -6.46
CA ALA A 677 23.08 -12.48 -5.45
C ALA A 677 23.29 -12.99 -4.01
N GLU A 678 22.93 -14.25 -3.70
CA GLU A 678 23.20 -14.86 -2.39
C GLU A 678 24.71 -15.08 -2.16
N GLN A 679 25.48 -15.44 -3.19
CA GLN A 679 26.93 -15.55 -3.13
C GLN A 679 27.60 -14.19 -2.88
N GLU A 680 27.20 -13.14 -3.62
CA GLU A 680 27.69 -11.77 -3.42
C GLU A 680 27.35 -11.24 -2.01
N ALA A 681 26.13 -11.46 -1.53
CA ALA A 681 25.75 -11.11 -0.16
C ALA A 681 26.57 -11.86 0.90
N GLY A 682 26.99 -13.09 0.62
CA GLY A 682 27.94 -13.85 1.44
C GLY A 682 29.31 -13.19 1.51
N LEU A 683 29.88 -12.81 0.36
CA LEU A 683 31.17 -12.11 0.27
C LEU A 683 31.14 -10.75 0.98
N LEU A 684 30.08 -9.96 0.79
CA LEU A 684 29.90 -8.67 1.47
C LEU A 684 29.81 -8.81 2.99
N ARG A 685 29.15 -9.85 3.51
CA ARG A 685 29.13 -10.15 4.95
C ARG A 685 30.51 -10.51 5.51
N GLN A 686 31.31 -11.27 4.75
CA GLN A 686 32.68 -11.58 5.13
C GLN A 686 33.57 -10.33 5.17
N GLN A 687 33.46 -9.45 4.15
CA GLN A 687 34.16 -8.17 4.12
C GLN A 687 33.76 -7.25 5.28
N LEU A 688 32.46 -7.14 5.58
CA LEU A 688 31.97 -6.38 6.73
C LEU A 688 32.54 -6.89 8.06
N LEU A 689 32.64 -8.21 8.23
CA LEU A 689 33.18 -8.82 9.44
C LEU A 689 34.69 -8.52 9.58
N ALA A 690 35.45 -8.62 8.48
CA ALA A 690 36.87 -8.24 8.46
C ALA A 690 37.09 -6.75 8.79
N LEU A 691 36.28 -5.86 8.22
CA LEU A 691 36.32 -4.42 8.52
C LEU A 691 35.99 -4.11 9.98
N ARG A 692 35.01 -4.79 10.58
CA ARG A 692 34.70 -4.66 12.02
C ARG A 692 35.85 -5.13 12.90
N GLN A 693 36.53 -6.22 12.55
CA GLN A 693 37.71 -6.69 13.28
C GLN A 693 38.89 -5.70 13.15
N ALA A 694 39.11 -5.13 11.96
CA ALA A 694 40.14 -4.11 11.75
C ALA A 694 39.86 -2.84 12.56
N LEU A 695 38.60 -2.37 12.59
CA LEU A 695 38.17 -1.24 13.39
C LEU A 695 38.39 -1.47 14.90
N ALA A 696 38.02 -2.65 15.40
CA ALA A 696 38.22 -3.00 16.82
C ALA A 696 39.71 -3.01 17.21
N ARG A 697 40.60 -3.47 16.33
CA ARG A 697 42.07 -3.38 16.53
C ARG A 697 42.53 -1.92 16.58
N ALA A 698 42.15 -1.12 15.59
CA ALA A 698 42.51 0.30 15.55
C ALA A 698 41.99 1.09 16.76
N GLN A 699 40.80 0.77 17.28
CA GLN A 699 40.27 1.34 18.51
C GLN A 699 41.09 0.95 19.74
N ALA A 700 41.51 -0.31 19.85
CA ALA A 700 42.38 -0.77 20.94
C ALA A 700 43.78 -0.14 20.86
N ASP A 701 44.33 0.06 19.66
CA ASP A 701 45.60 0.76 19.44
C ASP A 701 45.50 2.24 19.84
N ASN A 702 44.44 2.93 19.42
CA ASN A 702 44.20 4.31 19.78
C ASN A 702 44.04 4.49 21.31
N ALA A 703 43.31 3.59 21.98
CA ALA A 703 43.20 3.59 23.44
C ALA A 703 44.55 3.38 24.15
N ARG A 704 45.45 2.56 23.58
CA ARG A 704 46.82 2.40 24.09
C ARG A 704 47.66 3.67 23.91
N MET A 705 47.57 4.32 22.75
CA MET A 705 48.27 5.58 22.47
C MET A 705 47.80 6.71 23.41
N TRP A 706 46.50 6.85 23.62
CA TRP A 706 45.95 7.84 24.57
C TRP A 706 46.45 7.62 26.00
N LYS A 707 46.53 6.36 26.45
CA LYS A 707 47.08 6.07 27.77
C LYS A 707 48.57 6.44 27.87
N GLN A 708 49.38 6.07 26.88
CA GLN A 708 50.79 6.46 26.83
C GLN A 708 50.98 7.99 26.83
N GLN A 709 50.10 8.72 26.14
CA GLN A 709 50.14 10.18 26.11
C GLN A 709 49.79 10.80 27.48
N ASP A 710 48.81 10.24 28.21
CA ASP A 710 48.49 10.71 29.57
C ASP A 710 49.62 10.36 30.56
N ASP A 711 50.16 9.14 30.51
CA ASP A 711 51.32 8.71 31.32
C ASP A 711 52.53 9.67 31.09
N GLN A 712 52.81 10.06 29.83
CA GLN A 712 53.82 11.05 29.50
C GLN A 712 53.50 12.46 30.02
N ALA A 713 52.24 12.90 29.91
CA ALA A 713 51.80 14.21 30.40
C ALA A 713 51.87 14.30 31.93
N GLN A 714 51.63 13.21 32.66
CA GLN A 714 51.84 13.12 34.11
C GLN A 714 53.33 13.23 34.47
N LEU A 715 54.20 12.47 33.79
CA LEU A 715 55.66 12.54 33.99
C LEU A 715 56.24 13.94 33.75
N LEU A 716 55.73 14.67 32.74
CA LEU A 716 56.14 16.05 32.48
C LEU A 716 55.72 17.00 33.62
N LYS A 717 54.48 16.90 34.11
CA LYS A 717 54.01 17.70 35.27
C LYS A 717 54.83 17.42 36.53
N GLU A 718 55.21 16.17 36.78
CA GLU A 718 56.11 15.84 37.88
C GLU A 718 57.50 16.44 37.71
N LEU A 719 58.06 16.43 36.49
CA LEU A 719 59.36 17.05 36.20
C LEU A 719 59.30 18.57 36.40
N GLU A 720 58.25 19.24 35.92
CA GLU A 720 58.01 20.66 36.17
C GLU A 720 57.91 20.96 37.67
N HIS A 721 57.20 20.13 38.44
CA HIS A 721 57.11 20.29 39.89
C HIS A 721 58.45 20.09 40.60
N ARG A 722 59.22 19.05 40.22
CA ARG A 722 60.58 18.81 40.77
C ARG A 722 61.52 19.97 40.45
N VAL A 723 61.54 20.45 39.20
CA VAL A 723 62.39 21.58 38.78
C VAL A 723 62.00 22.87 39.50
N THR A 724 60.71 23.19 39.63
CA THR A 724 60.27 24.38 40.37
C THR A 724 60.66 24.31 41.85
N GLN A 725 60.50 23.15 42.50
CA GLN A 725 60.96 22.94 43.88
C GLN A 725 62.49 23.06 44.04
N GLU A 726 63.27 22.52 43.09
CA GLU A 726 64.72 22.70 43.06
C GLU A 726 65.12 24.18 42.86
N THR A 727 64.43 24.93 42.01
CA THR A 727 64.74 26.36 41.82
C THR A 727 64.42 27.17 43.08
N LEU A 728 63.31 26.89 43.76
CA LEU A 728 62.96 27.55 45.02
C LEU A 728 63.97 27.26 46.13
N THR A 729 64.38 25.99 46.29
CA THR A 729 65.37 25.61 47.30
C THR A 729 66.76 26.19 47.00
N ARG A 730 67.17 26.27 45.73
CA ARG A 730 68.39 27.00 45.32
C ARG A 730 68.30 28.48 45.66
N GLN A 731 67.20 29.16 45.33
CA GLN A 731 66.97 30.57 45.67
C GLN A 731 67.03 30.83 47.18
N GLN A 732 66.38 29.98 47.98
CA GLN A 732 66.44 30.07 49.45
C GLN A 732 67.87 29.90 49.98
N LEU A 733 68.61 28.92 49.46
CA LEU A 733 70.01 28.71 49.82
C LEU A 733 70.89 29.92 49.49
N ASP A 734 70.67 30.54 48.34
CA ASP A 734 71.46 31.71 47.92
C ASP A 734 71.11 32.96 48.75
N VAL A 735 69.84 33.18 49.12
CA VAL A 735 69.45 34.23 50.09
C VAL A 735 70.08 34.01 51.47
N ILE A 736 70.17 32.76 51.94
CA ILE A 736 70.87 32.44 53.20
C ILE A 736 72.38 32.70 53.09
N LYS A 737 73.01 32.38 51.95
CA LYS A 737 74.43 32.70 51.71
C LYS A 737 74.68 34.20 51.66
N THR A 738 73.86 34.98 50.93
CA THR A 738 74.05 36.44 50.83
C THR A 738 73.89 37.11 52.18
N THR A 739 72.81 36.82 52.91
CA THR A 739 72.59 37.39 54.25
C THR A 739 73.66 36.97 55.26
N SER A 740 74.16 35.73 55.20
CA SER A 740 75.30 35.30 56.02
C SER A 740 76.61 36.00 55.64
N MET A 741 76.82 36.31 54.36
CA MET A 741 78.02 36.99 53.86
C MET A 741 77.98 38.50 54.16
N GLU A 742 76.81 39.14 54.03
CA GLU A 742 76.56 40.52 54.46
C GLU A 742 76.85 40.69 55.95
N LYS A 743 76.33 39.79 56.80
CA LYS A 743 76.61 39.80 58.24
C LYS A 743 78.10 39.62 58.54
N LEU A 744 78.79 38.73 57.82
CA LEU A 744 80.23 38.54 57.99
C LEU A 744 81.02 39.81 57.59
N LEU A 745 80.61 40.50 56.52
CA LEU A 745 81.21 41.77 56.10
C LEU A 745 80.97 42.88 57.14
N GLU A 746 79.78 42.94 57.75
CA GLU A 746 79.48 43.86 58.82
C GLU A 746 80.32 43.57 60.09
N ASP A 747 80.41 42.30 60.51
CA ASP A 747 81.27 41.87 61.62
C ASP A 747 82.75 42.20 61.36
N VAL A 748 83.25 41.97 60.14
CA VAL A 748 84.61 42.34 59.72
C VAL A 748 84.81 43.87 59.78
N GLY A 749 83.84 44.65 59.29
CA GLY A 749 83.89 46.11 59.37
C GLY A 749 83.91 46.64 60.80
N GLN A 750 83.11 46.06 61.69
CA GLN A 750 83.14 46.37 63.13
C GLN A 750 84.50 46.00 63.76
N LYS A 751 85.07 44.85 63.40
CA LYS A 751 86.40 44.41 63.87
C LYS A 751 87.53 45.30 63.36
N GLU A 752 87.44 45.77 62.12
CA GLU A 752 88.40 46.73 61.57
C GLU A 752 88.33 48.08 62.29
N GLN A 753 87.13 48.58 62.59
CA GLN A 753 86.96 49.78 63.44
C GLN A 753 87.55 49.59 64.85
N GLN A 754 87.35 48.43 65.47
CA GLN A 754 87.97 48.08 66.77
C GLN A 754 89.50 48.05 66.68
N LEU A 755 90.07 47.45 65.62
CA LEU A 755 91.51 47.42 65.38
C LEU A 755 92.09 48.83 65.15
N GLN A 756 91.39 49.71 64.43
CA GLN A 756 91.80 51.10 64.25
C GLN A 756 91.81 51.89 65.56
N LEU A 757 90.85 51.64 66.46
CA LEU A 757 90.84 52.23 67.81
C LEU A 757 92.02 51.72 68.64
N LEU A 758 92.21 50.41 68.73
CA LEU A 758 93.34 49.79 69.45
C LEU A 758 94.70 50.23 68.90
N THR A 759 94.82 50.43 67.58
CA THR A 759 96.05 50.96 66.95
C THR A 759 96.31 52.40 67.38
N LYS A 760 95.28 53.27 67.40
CA LYS A 760 95.38 54.65 67.93
C LYS A 760 95.74 54.67 69.42
N GLU A 761 95.25 53.72 70.20
CA GLU A 761 95.63 53.57 71.62
C GLU A 761 97.07 53.07 71.80
N ALA A 762 97.50 52.09 71.02
CA ALA A 762 98.88 51.62 70.99
C ALA A 762 99.86 52.73 70.56
N GLU A 763 99.50 53.57 69.60
CA GLU A 763 100.27 54.77 69.25
C GLU A 763 100.36 55.77 70.40
N ARG A 764 99.26 56.03 71.11
CA ARG A 764 99.25 56.91 72.30
C ARG A 764 100.16 56.34 73.40
N ALA A 765 100.07 55.04 73.68
CA ALA A 765 100.92 54.35 74.63
C ALA A 765 102.41 54.37 74.22
N SER A 766 102.70 54.19 72.93
CA SER A 766 104.06 54.31 72.38
C SER A 766 104.62 55.73 72.54
N LYS A 767 103.83 56.77 72.22
CA LYS A 767 104.18 58.19 72.46
C LYS A 767 104.44 58.47 73.95
N LEU A 768 103.63 57.90 74.84
CA LEU A 768 103.84 58.01 76.30
C LEU A 768 105.12 57.30 76.76
N GLY A 769 105.42 56.11 76.24
CA GLY A 769 106.65 55.37 76.52
C GLY A 769 107.91 56.05 75.98
N GLN A 770 107.82 56.79 74.87
CA GLN A 770 108.90 57.66 74.38
C GLN A 770 109.12 58.87 75.30
N LEU A 771 108.05 59.48 75.82
CA LEU A 771 108.14 60.57 76.80
C LEU A 771 108.75 60.11 78.13
N GLN A 772 108.42 58.91 78.61
CA GLN A 772 109.05 58.33 79.81
C GLN A 772 110.54 58.02 79.61
N ARG A 773 110.93 57.47 78.44
CA ARG A 773 112.36 57.29 78.10
C ARG A 773 113.14 58.62 78.10
N ARG A 774 112.58 59.66 77.48
CA ARG A 774 113.15 61.03 77.49
C ARG A 774 113.17 61.71 78.86
N LYS A 775 112.45 61.17 79.85
CA LYS A 775 112.52 61.62 81.25
C LYS A 775 113.67 60.91 81.99
N MET A 776 113.76 59.58 81.88
CA MET A 776 114.87 58.81 82.45
C MET A 776 116.25 59.22 81.89
N GLU A 777 116.34 59.64 80.62
CA GLU A 777 117.59 60.17 80.05
C GLU A 777 118.08 61.49 80.69
N ARG A 778 117.21 62.24 81.39
CA ARG A 778 117.59 63.51 82.05
C ARG A 778 118.07 63.30 83.48
N ASP A 779 117.50 62.32 84.18
CA ASP A 779 117.77 62.06 85.59
C ASP A 779 119.10 61.28 85.81
N LEU A 780 119.82 60.91 84.74
CA LEU A 780 121.00 60.02 84.77
C LEU A 780 122.33 60.69 84.34
N ARG A 781 122.60 61.94 84.75
CA ARG A 781 123.83 62.67 84.41
C ARG A 781 124.55 63.37 85.60
N GLN A 782 124.97 62.63 86.62
CA GLN A 782 126.14 63.01 87.46
C GLN A 782 126.96 61.76 87.92
N GLN A 783 127.95 61.38 87.09
CA GLN A 783 129.25 60.71 87.37
C GLN A 783 129.36 59.43 88.27
N PRO A 784 130.43 58.61 88.13
CA PRO A 784 131.07 58.10 86.91
C PRO A 784 131.29 56.55 86.90
N SER A 785 131.64 56.00 85.72
CA SER A 785 131.96 54.58 85.37
C SER A 785 133.17 53.97 86.13
N PRO A 786 133.45 52.62 86.15
CA PRO A 786 133.34 51.59 85.06
C PRO A 786 133.01 50.13 85.56
N PRO A 787 133.45 48.98 84.95
CA PRO A 787 133.61 48.53 83.54
C PRO A 787 132.82 47.22 83.18
N LEU A 788 132.88 46.80 81.91
CA LEU A 788 132.54 45.43 81.38
C LEU A 788 133.64 44.40 81.76
N PRO A 789 133.38 43.06 81.85
CA PRO A 789 133.47 42.18 80.65
C PRO A 789 132.64 40.85 80.60
N LEU A 790 132.14 40.54 79.40
CA LEU A 790 132.29 39.31 78.58
C LEU A 790 132.07 37.84 79.07
N LEU A 791 131.38 37.10 78.18
CA LEU A 791 131.50 35.67 77.76
C LEU A 791 130.84 34.49 78.56
N GLY A 792 130.23 33.56 77.79
CA GLY A 792 129.97 32.15 78.15
C GLY A 792 128.49 31.70 78.11
N THR A 793 127.92 31.21 76.99
CA THR A 793 127.80 29.77 76.58
C THR A 793 127.17 28.87 77.65
N GLN A 794 126.08 28.10 77.52
CA GLN A 794 125.48 27.17 76.52
C GLN A 794 124.03 26.87 77.04
N GLY A 795 123.07 26.16 76.43
CA GLY A 795 122.98 25.15 75.36
C GLY A 795 121.86 24.13 75.72
N LYS A 796 121.47 23.23 74.79
CA LYS A 796 120.34 22.24 74.85
C LYS A 796 118.95 22.86 74.58
N TRP A 797 118.12 22.47 73.58
CA TRP A 797 117.92 21.25 72.75
C TRP A 797 117.43 19.97 73.47
N SER A 798 116.41 19.33 72.87
CA SER A 798 115.86 17.95 73.04
C SER A 798 114.39 17.91 73.50
N TYR A 799 113.49 17.02 73.04
CA TYR A 799 113.36 16.20 71.80
C TYR A 799 111.99 15.46 71.83
N LEU A 800 111.49 14.99 70.66
CA LEU A 800 110.52 13.88 70.43
C LEU A 800 109.07 14.04 70.96
N HIS A 801 108.02 13.83 70.14
CA HIS A 801 107.60 12.49 69.67
C HIS A 801 106.73 12.48 68.39
N TYR A 802 106.91 11.46 67.53
CA TYR A 802 105.89 10.86 66.63
C TYR A 802 105.08 9.79 67.42
N PRO A 803 103.82 9.40 67.07
CA PRO A 803 103.28 8.97 65.75
C PRO A 803 101.88 9.58 65.40
N GLY A 804 101.10 9.18 64.38
CA GLY A 804 101.34 8.32 63.18
C GLY A 804 100.17 7.37 62.79
N ILE A 805 99.88 7.26 61.48
CA ILE A 805 99.10 6.22 60.74
C ILE A 805 97.57 6.09 60.99
N THR A 806 96.76 6.39 59.96
CA THR A 806 95.64 5.61 59.34
C THR A 806 94.75 6.57 58.52
N ALA A 807 94.28 6.33 57.28
CA ALA A 807 94.03 5.14 56.45
C ALA A 807 92.72 4.35 56.73
N ARG A 808 91.60 4.88 56.21
CA ARG A 808 90.39 4.19 55.72
C ARG A 808 89.93 5.01 54.51
N MET A 809 89.76 4.51 53.28
CA MET A 809 89.41 3.17 52.80
C MET A 809 88.12 2.64 53.46
N ASN A 810 86.99 3.05 52.88
CA ASN A 810 85.82 2.21 52.64
C ASN A 810 85.31 2.59 51.24
N GLY A 811 85.41 1.67 50.29
CA GLY A 811 84.73 1.78 49.01
C GLY A 811 83.68 0.68 48.93
N GLU A 812 82.46 1.04 48.54
CA GLU A 812 81.34 0.17 48.15
C GLU A 812 80.23 1.12 47.66
N GLY A 813 79.70 1.04 46.44
CA GLY A 813 80.17 0.30 45.28
C GLY A 813 79.64 0.94 43.99
N LEU A 814 80.42 0.87 42.91
CA LEU A 814 79.95 1.21 41.56
C LEU A 814 79.32 -0.03 40.92
N THR A 815 78.00 -0.06 40.80
CA THR A 815 77.29 -0.94 39.87
C THR A 815 76.45 -0.10 38.92
N ALA A 816 76.80 -0.14 37.64
CA ALA A 816 76.00 0.43 36.57
C ALA A 816 74.68 -0.35 36.39
N PRO A 817 73.68 0.30 35.78
CA PRO A 817 73.24 -0.17 34.47
C PRO A 817 73.35 1.00 33.45
N ARG A 818 73.96 0.80 32.28
CA ARG A 818 73.44 0.04 31.13
C ARG A 818 72.03 0.47 30.72
N LEU A 819 72.00 1.32 29.69
CA LEU A 819 70.93 1.44 28.71
C LEU A 819 70.39 0.07 28.28
N SER A 820 69.06 -0.10 28.30
CA SER A 820 68.33 -1.01 27.42
C SER A 820 66.82 -0.75 27.50
N ALA A 821 66.17 -0.73 26.33
CA ALA A 821 64.73 -0.51 26.08
C ALA A 821 64.25 0.93 26.29
#